data_AF-A0A956D7S3-F1
#
_entry.id   AF-A0A956D7S3-F1
#
_cell.length_a   1.000
_cell.length_b   1.000
_cell.length_c   1.000
_cell.angle_alpha   90.00
_cell.angle_beta   90.00
_cell.angle_gamma   90.00
#
_symmetry.space_group_name_H-M   'P 1'
#
loop_
_entity.id
_entity.type
_entity.pdbx_description
1 polymer ?
#
loop_
_entity_poly.entity_id
_entity_poly.type
_entity_poly.pdbx_seq_one_letter_code
_entity_poly.pdbx_strand_id
1 'polypeptide(L)'
;MGAFFTSVQVRSADVERVLATLREDASAAGFDEVEDDASDASIDRAIFVTEPDEGGWIAVYDLESEGQDVRVLERLATKLSKACETDALTVLVHDSDTLDARLFTCGARVDRLEAGVRVRKGDPAQWARLVDDPLALKTLLARDDLVAEAMLLELAELLRVDGARIATGHRYAAGDPTLTRRTLRFRSRQRPAWESEAKGPPRLVPTMQPHERTELGVGDALRLSASASSVGGAGRGLSVVLWGEALERGLVTLERVELLVGNVRAGARHEMLVPEPRSGRDGRAIWVVDVPERAIPPGIAPDALGPLAGMGFAGGGLGLLDAQFERLVHVNLVGQVAQVGVGTLGIGFVPTENRGGACGVRTTLEIAPALRRPLRARTLEGHQAPRSDLLRPLALDSHDRLLLSIDADRADVAALVGRLIADLVEMLPAGRVDTAIFAAEVAQKVKTGRGQTKTLLRGKRLATLVEALAVAPSVSVRVTEGAADPTTAHLAPGWIVEAGLSILPDRPGPRVSTVSVSVERASRSEEIRRAIRGRLDQTLAEARALGALQGAITTIGRPFANALEQCDYELVCQVHGPAPTTRAWCARWLRMPGEITWLGPSLVARLDRSALEAVGTIEEHDGGWLVRTSRDVIDAFEEALAPVLPSHLEAREASQAFYRA
;
A
#
# COMPACT_ATOMS: atom_id res chain seq x y z
N MET A 1 12.24 -5.35 3.63
CA MET A 1 11.99 -5.88 2.27
C MET A 1 12.16 -7.38 2.40
N GLY A 2 11.15 -8.18 2.06
CA GLY A 2 11.30 -9.62 2.12
C GLY A 2 12.25 -10.15 1.04
N ALA A 3 12.60 -11.43 1.13
CA ALA A 3 13.35 -12.13 0.10
C ALA A 3 12.43 -12.55 -1.06
N PHE A 4 12.96 -12.50 -2.28
CA PHE A 4 12.26 -12.90 -3.50
C PHE A 4 13.22 -13.72 -4.37
N PHE A 5 13.15 -15.04 -4.29
CA PHE A 5 14.04 -15.92 -5.05
C PHE A 5 13.36 -17.21 -5.47
N THR A 6 13.98 -17.84 -6.47
CA THR A 6 13.59 -19.11 -7.04
C THR A 6 14.82 -19.96 -7.32
N SER A 7 14.76 -21.25 -7.01
CA SER A 7 15.83 -22.21 -7.32
C SER A 7 15.26 -23.58 -7.67
N VAL A 8 16.05 -24.39 -8.36
CA VAL A 8 15.78 -25.83 -8.57
C VAL A 8 16.99 -26.62 -8.09
N GLN A 9 16.78 -27.52 -7.15
CA GLN A 9 17.81 -28.45 -6.66
C GLN A 9 17.57 -29.82 -7.32
N VAL A 10 18.59 -30.46 -7.89
CA VAL A 10 18.48 -31.82 -8.45
C VAL A 10 19.52 -32.75 -7.83
N ARG A 11 19.09 -33.93 -7.38
CA ARG A 11 19.96 -34.86 -6.64
C ARG A 11 20.75 -35.75 -7.60
N SER A 12 21.92 -35.30 -8.03
CA SER A 12 22.75 -35.97 -9.03
C SER A 12 24.24 -35.70 -8.79
N ALA A 13 25.08 -36.70 -9.06
CA ALA A 13 26.53 -36.53 -9.15
C ALA A 13 26.98 -36.16 -10.59
N ASP A 14 26.10 -36.29 -11.57
CA ASP A 14 26.37 -36.05 -13.00
C ASP A 14 25.92 -34.64 -13.39
N VAL A 15 26.86 -33.69 -13.27
CA VAL A 15 26.68 -32.28 -13.67
C VAL A 15 26.57 -32.14 -15.19
N GLU A 16 27.24 -32.98 -15.97
CA GLU A 16 27.20 -32.90 -17.43
C GLU A 16 25.81 -33.26 -17.97
N ARG A 17 25.14 -34.26 -17.39
CA ARG A 17 23.75 -34.63 -17.71
C ARG A 17 22.77 -33.51 -17.35
N VAL A 18 23.00 -32.77 -16.25
CA VAL A 18 22.24 -31.56 -15.91
C VAL A 18 22.46 -30.46 -16.96
N LEU A 19 23.71 -30.13 -17.30
CA LEU A 19 24.04 -29.10 -18.29
C LEU A 19 23.48 -29.44 -19.69
N ALA A 20 23.61 -30.68 -20.13
CA ALA A 20 23.06 -31.15 -21.40
C ALA A 20 21.53 -31.00 -21.45
N THR A 21 20.84 -31.39 -20.37
CA THR A 21 19.37 -31.24 -20.27
C THR A 21 18.93 -29.77 -20.32
N LEU A 22 19.70 -28.86 -19.73
CA LEU A 22 19.42 -27.42 -19.75
C LEU A 22 19.67 -26.81 -21.13
N ARG A 23 20.73 -27.22 -21.84
CA ARG A 23 20.98 -26.87 -23.24
C ARG A 23 19.86 -27.35 -24.16
N GLU A 24 19.37 -28.57 -23.96
CA GLU A 24 18.22 -29.11 -24.69
C GLU A 24 16.91 -28.34 -24.37
N ASP A 25 16.67 -27.94 -23.11
CA ASP A 25 15.53 -27.08 -22.74
C ASP A 25 15.60 -25.72 -23.43
N ALA A 26 16.75 -25.04 -23.37
CA ALA A 26 16.95 -23.74 -24.00
C ALA A 26 16.84 -23.82 -25.53
N SER A 27 17.46 -24.82 -26.16
CA SER A 27 17.38 -25.03 -27.61
C SER A 27 15.95 -25.34 -28.08
N ALA A 28 15.20 -26.15 -27.33
CA ALA A 28 13.78 -26.41 -27.60
C ALA A 28 12.90 -25.18 -27.35
N ALA A 29 13.28 -24.30 -26.43
CA ALA A 29 12.63 -23.01 -26.18
C ALA A 29 13.03 -21.91 -27.19
N GLY A 30 13.86 -22.22 -28.19
CA GLY A 30 14.22 -21.29 -29.27
C GLY A 30 15.46 -20.44 -29.00
N PHE A 31 16.32 -20.84 -28.07
CA PHE A 31 17.59 -20.16 -27.80
C PHE A 31 18.79 -20.90 -28.42
N ASP A 32 19.87 -20.17 -28.68
CA ASP A 32 21.19 -20.70 -29.00
C ASP A 32 22.17 -20.35 -27.88
N GLU A 33 23.06 -21.27 -27.54
CA GLU A 33 24.15 -21.04 -26.57
C GLU A 33 25.19 -20.07 -27.17
N VAL A 34 25.71 -19.17 -26.34
CA VAL A 34 26.75 -18.19 -26.74
C VAL A 34 28.02 -18.41 -25.93
N GLU A 35 29.17 -18.04 -26.51
CA GLU A 35 30.48 -18.16 -25.86
C GLU A 35 30.60 -17.22 -24.64
N ASP A 36 31.50 -17.55 -23.71
CA ASP A 36 31.62 -16.85 -22.42
C ASP A 36 32.14 -15.40 -22.52
N ASP A 37 32.69 -15.00 -23.66
CA ASP A 37 33.12 -13.64 -23.97
C ASP A 37 32.01 -12.78 -24.62
N ALA A 38 30.83 -13.36 -24.87
CA ALA A 38 29.67 -12.62 -25.37
C ALA A 38 29.28 -11.50 -24.41
N SER A 39 29.10 -10.28 -24.96
CA SER A 39 28.63 -9.13 -24.20
C SER A 39 27.30 -9.44 -23.50
N ASP A 40 27.17 -9.08 -22.22
CA ASP A 40 25.96 -9.28 -21.41
C ASP A 40 24.70 -8.71 -22.09
N ALA A 41 24.85 -7.63 -22.88
CA ALA A 41 23.77 -7.04 -23.67
C ALA A 41 23.20 -7.94 -24.79
N SER A 42 23.81 -9.11 -25.03
CA SER A 42 23.35 -10.12 -26.00
C SER A 42 22.80 -11.40 -25.36
N ILE A 43 22.80 -11.48 -24.03
CA ILE A 43 22.32 -12.64 -23.27
C ILE A 43 20.85 -12.42 -22.90
N ASP A 44 19.98 -13.32 -23.36
CA ASP A 44 18.53 -13.25 -23.11
C ASP A 44 18.10 -14.21 -21.99
N ARG A 45 18.90 -15.26 -21.72
CA ARG A 45 18.72 -16.19 -20.60
C ARG A 45 20.10 -16.64 -20.11
N ALA A 46 20.31 -16.59 -18.81
CA ALA A 46 21.47 -17.18 -18.15
C ALA A 46 21.00 -18.23 -17.15
N ILE A 47 21.75 -19.33 -17.07
CA ILE A 47 21.50 -20.41 -16.11
C ILE A 47 22.80 -20.72 -15.39
N PHE A 48 22.76 -20.66 -14.07
CA PHE A 48 23.87 -21.00 -13.19
C PHE A 48 23.67 -22.40 -12.63
N VAL A 49 24.70 -23.24 -12.72
CA VAL A 49 24.68 -24.63 -12.23
C VAL A 49 25.88 -24.84 -11.29
N THR A 50 25.64 -25.29 -10.06
CA THR A 50 26.72 -25.59 -9.11
C THR A 50 27.28 -27.00 -9.29
N GLU A 51 28.47 -27.25 -8.74
CA GLU A 51 28.88 -28.63 -8.45
C GLU A 51 28.01 -29.22 -7.31
N PRO A 52 27.90 -30.55 -7.16
CA PRO A 52 27.08 -31.16 -6.11
C PRO A 52 27.56 -30.74 -4.70
N ASP A 53 26.63 -30.53 -3.77
CA ASP A 53 26.93 -30.36 -2.35
C ASP A 53 27.13 -31.71 -1.62
N GLU A 54 27.33 -31.66 -0.30
CA GLU A 54 27.54 -32.86 0.54
C GLU A 54 26.32 -33.80 0.61
N GLY A 55 25.11 -33.34 0.26
CA GLY A 55 23.91 -34.17 0.10
C GLY A 55 23.73 -34.77 -1.29
N GLY A 56 24.60 -34.37 -2.24
CA GLY A 56 24.53 -34.73 -3.65
C GLY A 56 23.56 -33.85 -4.45
N TRP A 57 23.25 -32.64 -3.99
CA TRP A 57 22.36 -31.71 -4.67
C TRP A 57 23.13 -30.72 -5.54
N ILE A 58 22.71 -30.61 -6.79
CA ILE A 58 23.13 -29.58 -7.74
C ILE A 58 22.07 -28.48 -7.74
N ALA A 59 22.47 -27.26 -7.40
CA ALA A 59 21.62 -26.09 -7.49
C ALA A 59 21.64 -25.53 -8.92
N VAL A 60 20.44 -25.25 -9.45
CA VAL A 60 20.21 -24.61 -10.74
C VAL A 60 19.43 -23.32 -10.51
N TYR A 61 20.00 -22.20 -10.94
CA TYR A 61 19.35 -20.89 -10.89
C TYR A 61 19.17 -20.39 -12.32
N ASP A 62 17.92 -20.20 -12.74
CA ASP A 62 17.56 -19.80 -14.10
C ASP A 62 16.97 -18.39 -14.10
N LEU A 63 17.49 -17.50 -14.95
CA LEU A 63 16.97 -16.14 -15.12
C LEU A 63 15.47 -16.15 -15.49
N GLU A 64 14.99 -17.13 -16.25
CA GLU A 64 13.58 -17.25 -16.61
C GLU A 64 12.68 -17.48 -15.37
N SER A 65 13.23 -18.09 -14.31
CA SER A 65 12.49 -18.38 -13.08
C SER A 65 12.33 -17.17 -12.15
N GLU A 66 13.16 -16.12 -12.27
CA GLU A 66 13.13 -14.92 -11.43
C GLU A 66 11.80 -14.14 -11.50
N GLY A 67 11.02 -14.35 -12.56
CA GLY A 67 9.64 -13.85 -12.67
C GLY A 67 8.64 -14.55 -11.74
N GLN A 68 9.09 -15.51 -10.94
CA GLN A 68 8.28 -16.35 -10.05
C GLN A 68 7.18 -17.14 -10.78
N ASP A 69 7.34 -17.38 -12.09
CA ASP A 69 6.46 -18.28 -12.83
C ASP A 69 6.74 -19.72 -12.45
N VAL A 70 5.90 -20.22 -11.55
CA VAL A 70 5.75 -21.62 -11.18
C VAL A 70 5.89 -22.58 -12.36
N ARG A 71 5.34 -22.28 -13.54
CA ARG A 71 5.36 -23.19 -14.70
C ARG A 71 6.77 -23.40 -15.23
N VAL A 72 7.63 -22.39 -15.14
CA VAL A 72 9.06 -22.48 -15.50
C VAL A 72 9.77 -23.42 -14.53
N LEU A 73 9.56 -23.24 -13.22
CA LEU A 73 10.11 -24.12 -12.19
C LEU A 73 9.65 -25.58 -12.36
N GLU A 74 8.36 -25.82 -12.55
CA GLU A 74 7.84 -27.17 -12.75
C GLU A 74 8.37 -27.81 -14.04
N ARG A 75 8.53 -27.04 -15.13
CA ARG A 75 9.12 -27.50 -16.39
C ARG A 75 10.58 -27.93 -16.19
N LEU A 76 11.38 -27.11 -15.53
CA LEU A 76 12.79 -27.37 -15.24
C LEU A 76 12.95 -28.60 -14.34
N ALA A 77 12.27 -28.66 -13.20
CA ALA A 77 12.36 -29.80 -12.29
C ALA A 77 11.83 -31.10 -12.90
N THR A 78 10.77 -31.04 -13.72
CA THR A 78 10.27 -32.18 -14.50
C THR A 78 11.34 -32.70 -15.46
N LYS A 79 11.98 -31.81 -16.23
CA LYS A 79 13.04 -32.22 -17.18
C LYS A 79 14.26 -32.77 -16.46
N LEU A 80 14.75 -32.10 -15.41
CA LEU A 80 15.95 -32.49 -14.66
C LEU A 80 15.76 -33.80 -13.88
N SER A 81 14.66 -33.95 -13.10
CA SER A 81 14.37 -35.20 -12.38
C SER A 81 14.19 -36.40 -13.31
N LYS A 82 13.53 -36.19 -14.47
CA LYS A 82 13.41 -37.23 -15.51
C LYS A 82 14.75 -37.55 -16.14
N ALA A 83 15.49 -36.52 -16.55
CA ALA A 83 16.75 -36.69 -17.24
C ALA A 83 17.76 -37.41 -16.37
N CYS A 84 17.91 -37.05 -15.10
CA CYS A 84 18.84 -37.68 -14.15
C CYS A 84 18.25 -38.91 -13.42
N GLU A 85 17.03 -39.36 -13.76
CA GLU A 85 16.35 -40.52 -13.14
C GLU A 85 16.28 -40.46 -11.60
N THR A 86 16.08 -39.26 -11.06
CA THR A 86 16.29 -38.92 -9.65
C THR A 86 15.25 -37.91 -9.16
N ASP A 87 15.48 -37.36 -7.97
CA ASP A 87 14.65 -36.32 -7.35
C ASP A 87 15.09 -34.90 -7.71
N ALA A 88 14.10 -34.02 -7.85
CA ALA A 88 14.32 -32.58 -7.94
C ALA A 88 13.34 -31.81 -7.05
N LEU A 89 13.79 -30.68 -6.53
CA LEU A 89 13.05 -29.78 -5.65
C LEU A 89 13.02 -28.38 -6.26
N THR A 90 11.83 -27.84 -6.55
CA THR A 90 11.70 -26.41 -6.84
C THR A 90 11.48 -25.64 -5.56
N VAL A 91 12.04 -24.44 -5.45
CA VAL A 91 11.78 -23.50 -4.36
C VAL A 91 11.37 -22.16 -4.95
N LEU A 92 10.35 -21.54 -4.35
CA LEU A 92 9.92 -20.16 -4.58
C LEU A 92 9.64 -19.52 -3.23
N VAL A 93 10.31 -18.41 -2.94
CA VAL A 93 10.02 -17.56 -1.77
C VAL A 93 9.53 -16.19 -2.24
N HIS A 94 8.42 -15.72 -1.64
CA HIS A 94 7.79 -14.44 -1.94
C HIS A 94 7.60 -13.62 -0.67
N ASP A 95 8.22 -12.45 -0.63
CA ASP A 95 8.17 -11.43 0.44
C ASP A 95 8.41 -11.99 1.86
N SER A 96 9.30 -12.98 2.00
CA SER A 96 9.61 -13.70 3.26
C SER A 96 8.46 -14.45 3.96
N ASP A 97 7.21 -14.22 3.53
CA ASP A 97 6.00 -14.72 4.20
C ASP A 97 5.36 -15.93 3.48
N THR A 98 5.85 -16.30 2.29
CA THR A 98 5.36 -17.45 1.51
C THR A 98 6.50 -18.27 0.91
N LEU A 99 6.46 -19.58 1.17
CA LEU A 99 7.27 -20.64 0.59
C LEU A 99 6.38 -21.57 -0.26
N ASP A 100 6.76 -21.80 -1.52
CA ASP A 100 6.20 -22.84 -2.39
C ASP A 100 7.34 -23.76 -2.84
N ALA A 101 7.42 -24.94 -2.22
CA ALA A 101 8.42 -25.96 -2.47
C ALA A 101 7.76 -27.20 -3.08
N ARG A 102 8.30 -27.78 -4.15
CA ARG A 102 7.65 -28.89 -4.86
C ARG A 102 8.63 -30.00 -5.17
N LEU A 103 8.24 -31.21 -4.83
CA LEU A 103 9.03 -32.41 -5.02
C LEU A 103 8.66 -33.11 -6.34
N PHE A 104 9.68 -33.42 -7.13
CA PHE A 104 9.60 -34.15 -8.38
C PHE A 104 10.48 -35.39 -8.33
N THR A 105 10.05 -36.46 -8.99
CA THR A 105 10.77 -37.74 -9.07
C THR A 105 10.59 -38.32 -10.47
N CYS A 106 11.70 -38.55 -11.17
CA CYS A 106 11.70 -39.11 -12.54
C CYS A 106 10.75 -38.39 -13.52
N GLY A 107 10.49 -37.09 -13.33
CA GLY A 107 9.59 -36.28 -14.16
C GLY A 107 8.13 -36.19 -13.70
N ALA A 108 7.75 -36.82 -12.59
CA ALA A 108 6.43 -36.65 -11.99
C ALA A 108 6.52 -35.75 -10.75
N ARG A 109 5.60 -34.76 -10.62
CA ARG A 109 5.44 -34.01 -9.36
C ARG A 109 4.78 -34.92 -8.32
N VAL A 110 5.47 -35.19 -7.23
CA VAL A 110 5.04 -36.09 -6.15
C VAL A 110 4.29 -35.32 -5.07
N ASP A 111 4.78 -34.15 -4.66
CA ASP A 111 4.12 -33.31 -3.66
C ASP A 111 4.36 -31.81 -3.88
N ARG A 112 3.55 -30.99 -3.21
CA ARG A 112 3.71 -29.54 -3.08
C ARG A 112 3.57 -29.10 -1.63
N LEU A 113 4.69 -28.69 -1.06
CA LEU A 113 4.78 -27.96 0.19
C LEU A 113 4.48 -26.48 -0.05
N GLU A 114 3.33 -26.01 0.41
CA GLU A 114 2.96 -24.59 0.45
C GLU A 114 2.97 -24.19 1.92
N ALA A 115 3.71 -23.14 2.30
CA ALA A 115 3.76 -22.65 3.68
C ALA A 115 3.80 -21.12 3.71
N GLY A 116 2.92 -20.50 4.47
CA GLY A 116 2.91 -19.06 4.71
C GLY A 116 1.79 -18.66 5.66
N VAL A 117 1.62 -17.36 5.88
CA VAL A 117 0.75 -16.73 6.90
C VAL A 117 -0.72 -17.22 6.93
N ARG A 118 -1.20 -17.93 5.90
CA ARG A 118 -2.61 -18.36 5.77
C ARG A 118 -2.83 -19.82 5.37
N VAL A 119 -1.80 -20.54 4.95
CA VAL A 119 -1.93 -21.91 4.42
C VAL A 119 -0.65 -22.68 4.72
N ARG A 120 -0.80 -23.88 5.29
CA ARG A 120 0.24 -24.92 5.19
C ARG A 120 -0.33 -26.20 4.58
N LYS A 121 0.35 -26.73 3.57
CA LYS A 121 0.01 -27.96 2.83
C LYS A 121 1.29 -28.70 2.48
N GLY A 122 1.22 -30.02 2.38
CA GLY A 122 2.31 -30.92 2.04
C GLY A 122 2.11 -32.26 2.75
N ASP A 123 2.56 -33.35 2.15
CA ASP A 123 2.47 -34.69 2.74
C ASP A 123 3.86 -35.16 3.20
N PRO A 124 4.18 -35.14 4.52
CA PRO A 124 5.48 -35.56 5.03
C PRO A 124 5.92 -36.95 4.55
N ALA A 125 4.98 -37.86 4.23
CA ALA A 125 5.31 -39.20 3.77
C ALA A 125 6.01 -39.21 2.40
N GLN A 126 5.73 -38.24 1.52
CA GLN A 126 6.37 -38.15 0.19
C GLN A 126 7.84 -37.72 0.29
N TRP A 127 8.16 -36.89 1.28
CA TRP A 127 9.49 -36.34 1.55
C TRP A 127 10.33 -37.22 2.48
N ALA A 128 9.70 -38.10 3.28
CA ALA A 128 10.34 -38.93 4.30
C ALA A 128 11.53 -39.78 3.79
N ARG A 129 11.58 -40.12 2.51
CA ARG A 129 12.69 -40.89 1.90
C ARG A 129 13.91 -40.05 1.50
N LEU A 130 13.84 -38.72 1.66
CA LEU A 130 14.91 -37.79 1.35
C LEU A 130 15.67 -37.31 2.60
N VAL A 131 15.12 -37.59 3.78
CA VAL A 131 15.62 -37.12 5.08
C VAL A 131 16.07 -38.31 5.93
N ASP A 132 17.09 -38.11 6.75
CA ASP A 132 17.55 -39.14 7.70
C ASP A 132 16.61 -39.23 8.93
N ASP A 133 15.84 -38.17 9.24
CA ASP A 133 14.83 -38.13 10.31
C ASP A 133 13.43 -37.68 9.79
N PRO A 134 12.55 -38.64 9.44
CA PRO A 134 11.16 -38.36 9.06
C PRO A 134 10.28 -37.75 10.17
N LEU A 135 10.64 -37.91 11.45
CA LEU A 135 9.88 -37.36 12.58
C LEU A 135 10.20 -35.88 12.78
N ALA A 136 11.47 -35.49 12.66
CA ALA A 136 11.88 -34.08 12.64
C ALA A 136 11.22 -33.34 11.46
N LEU A 137 11.22 -33.93 10.26
CA LEU A 137 10.49 -33.40 9.10
C LEU A 137 8.99 -33.22 9.38
N LYS A 138 8.31 -34.25 9.91
CA LYS A 138 6.88 -34.13 10.26
C LYS A 138 6.63 -33.03 11.29
N THR A 139 7.56 -32.83 12.23
CA THR A 139 7.49 -31.78 13.25
C THR A 139 7.66 -30.39 12.63
N LEU A 140 8.68 -30.18 11.79
CA LEU A 140 8.90 -28.95 11.03
C LEU A 140 7.65 -28.56 10.21
N LEU A 141 7.08 -29.52 9.49
CA LEU A 141 5.89 -29.29 8.67
C LEU A 141 4.64 -28.97 9.50
N ALA A 142 4.60 -29.29 10.79
CA ALA A 142 3.48 -28.97 11.70
C ALA A 142 3.64 -27.66 12.50
N ARG A 143 4.80 -26.99 12.43
CA ARG A 143 5.19 -25.90 13.35
C ARG A 143 4.37 -24.61 13.32
N ASP A 144 4.05 -24.10 12.13
CA ASP A 144 3.30 -22.84 11.85
C ASP A 144 3.82 -21.51 12.48
N ASP A 145 4.88 -21.49 13.28
CA ASP A 145 5.52 -20.29 13.87
C ASP A 145 6.66 -19.68 13.02
N LEU A 146 6.97 -20.29 11.87
CA LEU A 146 8.13 -19.96 11.03
C LEU A 146 7.79 -19.09 9.80
N VAL A 147 8.64 -18.10 9.55
CA VAL A 147 8.75 -17.39 8.25
C VAL A 147 9.34 -18.30 7.17
N ALA A 148 9.15 -17.93 5.89
CA ALA A 148 9.46 -18.79 4.74
C ALA A 148 10.93 -19.23 4.70
N GLU A 149 11.89 -18.32 4.93
CA GLU A 149 13.32 -18.63 4.89
C GLU A 149 13.77 -19.49 6.07
N ALA A 150 13.23 -19.25 7.26
CA ALA A 150 13.57 -20.06 8.44
C ALA A 150 13.09 -21.51 8.27
N MET A 151 11.86 -21.68 7.77
CA MET A 151 11.33 -23.00 7.40
C MET A 151 12.13 -23.66 6.27
N LEU A 152 12.57 -22.88 5.27
CA LEU A 152 13.39 -23.40 4.18
C LEU A 152 14.77 -23.86 4.65
N LEU A 153 15.41 -23.14 5.58
CA LEU A 153 16.72 -23.51 6.13
C LEU A 153 16.63 -24.75 7.03
N GLU A 154 15.61 -24.87 7.89
CA GLU A 154 15.36 -26.10 8.65
C GLU A 154 15.04 -27.29 7.72
N LEU A 155 14.33 -27.06 6.62
CA LEU A 155 14.08 -28.10 5.61
C LEU A 155 15.35 -28.49 4.84
N ALA A 156 16.23 -27.52 4.56
CA ALA A 156 17.51 -27.73 3.90
C ALA A 156 18.43 -28.66 4.70
N GLU A 157 18.54 -28.42 6.01
CA GLU A 157 19.32 -29.26 6.93
C GLU A 157 18.83 -30.71 6.91
N LEU A 158 17.51 -30.93 7.00
CA LEU A 158 16.92 -32.28 6.95
C LEU A 158 17.12 -32.99 5.60
N LEU A 159 17.08 -32.25 4.49
CA LEU A 159 17.34 -32.76 3.13
C LEU A 159 18.84 -32.85 2.79
N ARG A 160 19.70 -32.37 3.70
CA ARG A 160 21.16 -32.20 3.53
C ARG A 160 21.53 -31.37 2.30
N VAL A 161 20.72 -30.36 1.98
CA VAL A 161 21.00 -29.35 0.96
C VAL A 161 21.76 -28.20 1.62
N ASP A 162 22.74 -27.64 0.92
CA ASP A 162 23.40 -26.39 1.33
C ASP A 162 22.37 -25.25 1.48
N GLY A 163 22.21 -24.78 2.73
CA GLY A 163 21.23 -23.76 3.11
C GLY A 163 21.39 -22.43 2.35
N ALA A 164 22.62 -22.04 2.00
CA ALA A 164 22.87 -20.82 1.23
C ALA A 164 22.51 -21.00 -0.25
N ARG A 165 22.67 -22.23 -0.79
CA ARG A 165 22.31 -22.55 -2.18
C ARG A 165 20.81 -22.74 -2.40
N ILE A 166 20.08 -23.26 -1.42
CA ILE A 166 18.63 -23.41 -1.55
C ILE A 166 17.88 -22.10 -1.29
N ALA A 167 18.39 -21.26 -0.38
CA ALA A 167 17.83 -19.95 -0.02
C ALA A 167 18.35 -18.78 -0.90
N THR A 168 18.75 -19.06 -2.15
CA THR A 168 19.20 -18.05 -3.11
C THR A 168 18.51 -18.21 -4.47
N GLY A 169 18.69 -17.22 -5.35
CA GLY A 169 18.12 -17.18 -6.69
C GLY A 169 19.13 -16.65 -7.71
N HIS A 170 18.77 -16.66 -8.99
CA HIS A 170 19.69 -16.28 -10.08
C HIS A 170 20.29 -14.89 -9.87
N ARG A 171 19.50 -13.89 -9.46
CA ARG A 171 19.99 -12.52 -9.23
C ARG A 171 20.99 -12.41 -8.07
N TYR A 172 20.75 -13.15 -6.99
CA TYR A 172 21.65 -13.17 -5.84
C TYR A 172 22.94 -13.93 -6.17
N ALA A 173 22.81 -15.10 -6.81
CA ALA A 173 23.93 -15.86 -7.35
C ALA A 173 24.78 -15.03 -8.32
N ALA A 174 24.17 -14.26 -9.23
CA ALA A 174 24.88 -13.38 -10.17
C ALA A 174 25.86 -12.43 -9.46
N GLY A 175 25.43 -11.84 -8.33
CA GLY A 175 26.24 -10.92 -7.52
C GLY A 175 27.19 -11.58 -6.53
N ASP A 176 27.15 -12.91 -6.37
CA ASP A 176 28.04 -13.65 -5.47
C ASP A 176 29.28 -14.20 -6.22
N PRO A 177 30.49 -13.67 -5.94
CA PRO A 177 31.73 -14.14 -6.54
C PRO A 177 32.31 -15.39 -5.84
N THR A 178 31.77 -15.79 -4.69
CA THR A 178 32.23 -16.96 -3.92
C THR A 178 31.53 -18.25 -4.33
N LEU A 179 30.31 -18.14 -4.88
CA LEU A 179 29.55 -19.25 -5.42
C LEU A 179 30.22 -19.85 -6.67
N THR A 180 30.92 -20.96 -6.47
CA THR A 180 31.52 -21.75 -7.55
C THR A 180 30.42 -22.36 -8.42
N ARG A 181 30.36 -21.94 -9.69
CA ARG A 181 29.30 -22.32 -10.63
C ARG A 181 29.82 -22.38 -12.06
N ARG A 182 29.14 -23.18 -12.88
CA ARG A 182 29.19 -23.12 -14.34
C ARG A 182 28.04 -22.23 -14.83
N THR A 183 28.27 -21.48 -15.89
CA THR A 183 27.25 -20.60 -16.48
C THR A 183 26.93 -21.09 -17.88
N LEU A 184 25.64 -21.28 -18.17
CA LEU A 184 25.13 -21.42 -19.53
C LEU A 184 24.54 -20.07 -19.94
N ARG A 185 25.03 -19.52 -21.05
CA ARG A 185 24.58 -18.24 -21.61
C ARG A 185 23.83 -18.49 -22.90
N PHE A 186 22.64 -17.90 -23.03
CA PHE A 186 21.75 -18.15 -24.16
C PHE A 186 21.23 -16.84 -24.76
N ARG A 187 21.12 -16.83 -26.09
CA ARG A 187 20.49 -15.77 -26.87
C ARG A 187 19.30 -16.34 -27.64
N SER A 188 18.18 -15.64 -27.68
CA SER A 188 17.01 -16.06 -28.46
C SER A 188 17.32 -16.04 -29.96
N ARG A 189 16.93 -17.09 -30.69
CA ARG A 189 17.01 -17.17 -32.16
C ARG A 189 16.24 -16.04 -32.84
N GLN A 190 15.11 -15.68 -32.24
CA GLN A 190 14.32 -14.52 -32.63
C GLN A 190 14.43 -13.48 -31.52
N ARG A 191 15.20 -12.43 -31.76
CA ARG A 191 15.33 -11.31 -30.80
C ARG A 191 13.93 -10.79 -30.44
N PRO A 192 13.64 -10.55 -29.14
CA PRO A 192 12.35 -10.08 -28.71
C PRO A 192 11.90 -8.82 -29.45
N ALA A 193 10.62 -8.77 -29.84
CA ALA A 193 10.13 -7.68 -30.67
C ALA A 193 10.34 -6.31 -29.99
N TRP A 194 10.22 -6.23 -28.67
CA TRP A 194 10.38 -4.99 -27.90
C TRP A 194 11.77 -4.34 -27.96
N GLU A 195 12.78 -5.06 -28.46
CA GLU A 195 14.12 -4.52 -28.74
C GLU A 195 14.19 -3.79 -30.07
N SER A 196 13.24 -4.03 -30.97
CA SER A 196 13.14 -3.31 -32.22
C SER A 196 12.90 -1.83 -31.92
N GLU A 197 13.89 -1.00 -32.25
CA GLU A 197 13.83 0.44 -32.02
C GLU A 197 12.90 1.12 -33.03
N ALA A 198 12.05 2.01 -32.53
CA ALA A 198 11.29 2.91 -33.38
C ALA A 198 12.24 3.79 -34.21
N LYS A 199 11.87 4.08 -35.46
CA LYS A 199 12.68 4.85 -36.41
C LYS A 199 12.13 6.26 -36.60
N GLY A 200 12.96 7.15 -37.14
CA GLY A 200 12.62 8.55 -37.40
C GLY A 200 13.06 9.48 -36.27
N PRO A 201 12.58 10.74 -36.24
CA PRO A 201 12.99 11.70 -35.22
C PRO A 201 12.41 11.36 -33.83
N PRO A 202 12.99 11.87 -32.74
CA PRO A 202 12.50 11.61 -31.39
C PRO A 202 11.09 12.16 -31.20
N ARG A 203 10.24 11.37 -30.53
CA ARG A 203 8.83 11.71 -30.25
C ARG A 203 8.43 11.07 -28.93
N LEU A 204 7.77 11.85 -28.08
CA LEU A 204 7.29 11.44 -26.77
C LEU A 204 5.76 11.38 -26.76
N VAL A 205 5.19 10.49 -25.95
CA VAL A 205 3.74 10.39 -25.68
C VAL A 205 3.51 10.23 -24.17
N PRO A 206 2.53 10.90 -23.55
CA PRO A 206 2.29 10.77 -22.12
C PRO A 206 1.89 9.35 -21.73
N THR A 207 2.48 8.83 -20.66
CA THR A 207 2.21 7.50 -20.09
C THR A 207 1.76 7.56 -18.64
N MET A 208 2.18 8.59 -17.90
CA MET A 208 1.63 8.92 -16.60
C MET A 208 1.32 10.41 -16.54
N GLN A 209 0.10 10.75 -16.12
CA GLN A 209 -0.34 12.14 -15.93
C GLN A 209 -0.73 12.36 -14.47
N PRO A 210 -0.55 13.57 -13.92
CA PRO A 210 -1.16 13.93 -12.64
C PRO A 210 -2.68 13.77 -12.72
N HIS A 211 -3.34 13.70 -11.56
CA HIS A 211 -4.80 13.76 -11.51
C HIS A 211 -5.32 15.02 -12.24
N GLU A 212 -6.44 14.89 -12.94
CA GLU A 212 -7.06 16.01 -13.69
C GLU A 212 -7.30 17.24 -12.80
N ARG A 213 -7.60 17.00 -11.52
CA ARG A 213 -7.76 17.98 -10.44
C ARG A 213 -6.87 17.56 -9.27
N THR A 214 -6.06 18.47 -8.77
CA THR A 214 -5.23 18.28 -7.58
C THR A 214 -5.60 19.35 -6.55
N GLU A 215 -6.09 18.93 -5.39
CA GLU A 215 -6.47 19.85 -4.31
C GLU A 215 -5.30 20.06 -3.32
N LEU A 216 -4.94 21.32 -3.07
CA LEU A 216 -3.80 21.72 -2.22
C LEU A 216 -4.20 22.83 -1.24
N GLY A 217 -3.37 23.09 -0.23
CA GLY A 217 -3.54 24.20 0.73
C GLY A 217 -2.33 25.12 0.71
N VAL A 218 -2.52 26.41 0.98
CA VAL A 218 -1.38 27.35 1.12
C VAL A 218 -0.42 26.86 2.22
N GLY A 219 0.87 26.84 1.90
CA GLY A 219 1.93 26.27 2.76
C GLY A 219 2.17 24.77 2.59
N ASP A 220 1.52 24.11 1.63
CA ASP A 220 1.91 22.77 1.17
C ASP A 220 3.18 22.81 0.31
N ALA A 221 3.98 21.75 0.41
CA ALA A 221 4.95 21.41 -0.62
C ALA A 221 4.22 20.88 -1.86
N LEU A 222 4.36 21.57 -3.00
CA LEU A 222 3.90 21.07 -4.29
C LEU A 222 4.77 19.87 -4.68
N ARG A 223 4.14 18.71 -4.92
CA ARG A 223 4.80 17.59 -5.58
C ARG A 223 3.88 16.93 -6.60
N LEU A 224 4.25 17.04 -7.88
CA LEU A 224 3.46 16.52 -9.01
C LEU A 224 4.35 15.69 -9.92
N SER A 225 3.87 14.49 -10.27
CA SER A 225 4.59 13.56 -11.13
C SER A 225 3.94 13.49 -12.52
N ALA A 226 4.77 13.46 -13.56
CA ALA A 226 4.34 13.17 -14.92
C ALA A 226 5.37 12.29 -15.63
N SER A 227 4.95 11.55 -16.64
CA SER A 227 5.86 10.76 -17.47
C SER A 227 5.39 10.67 -18.90
N ALA A 228 6.36 10.60 -19.80
CA ALA A 228 6.16 10.31 -21.20
C ALA A 228 7.12 9.20 -21.64
N SER A 229 6.69 8.32 -22.54
CA SER A 229 7.56 7.32 -23.15
C SER A 229 7.93 7.73 -24.56
N SER A 230 9.14 7.33 -24.98
CA SER A 230 9.57 7.47 -26.36
C SER A 230 8.79 6.54 -27.29
N VAL A 231 8.35 7.08 -28.43
CA VAL A 231 7.67 6.37 -29.53
C VAL A 231 8.25 6.71 -30.91
N GLY A 232 9.24 7.60 -30.96
CA GLY A 232 10.04 7.92 -32.14
C GLY A 232 11.44 7.32 -32.02
N GLY A 233 12.35 7.68 -32.93
CA GLY A 233 13.75 7.23 -32.82
C GLY A 233 14.52 7.92 -31.71
N ALA A 234 15.78 7.52 -31.57
CA ALA A 234 16.71 8.13 -30.62
C ALA A 234 16.94 9.61 -30.94
N GLY A 235 17.36 10.37 -29.93
CA GLY A 235 17.78 11.75 -30.12
C GLY A 235 18.58 12.30 -28.93
N ARG A 236 18.94 13.58 -29.02
CA ARG A 236 19.68 14.33 -28.01
C ARG A 236 18.98 15.65 -27.68
N GLY A 237 19.06 16.03 -26.42
CA GLY A 237 18.46 17.24 -25.89
C GLY A 237 16.99 17.07 -25.55
N LEU A 238 16.66 17.38 -24.30
CA LEU A 238 15.30 17.45 -23.80
C LEU A 238 15.09 18.80 -23.10
N SER A 239 13.98 19.46 -23.38
CA SER A 239 13.48 20.57 -22.57
C SER A 239 12.22 20.11 -21.82
N VAL A 240 12.19 20.34 -20.50
CA VAL A 240 10.96 20.26 -19.71
C VAL A 240 10.38 21.67 -19.62
N VAL A 241 9.14 21.83 -20.07
CA VAL A 241 8.46 23.14 -20.14
C VAL A 241 7.24 23.11 -19.25
N LEU A 242 7.10 24.12 -18.39
CA LEU A 242 6.04 24.27 -17.41
C LEU A 242 5.31 25.58 -17.66
N TRP A 243 3.98 25.58 -17.66
CA TRP A 243 3.17 26.76 -17.99
C TRP A 243 1.80 26.71 -17.31
N GLY A 244 1.06 27.81 -17.37
CA GLY A 244 -0.35 27.86 -16.96
C GLY A 244 -0.63 28.84 -15.83
N GLU A 245 -1.91 29.07 -15.61
CA GLU A 245 -2.43 30.11 -14.71
C GLU A 245 -1.92 29.98 -13.28
N ALA A 246 -1.64 28.76 -12.81
CA ALA A 246 -1.14 28.53 -11.45
C ALA A 246 0.26 29.14 -11.22
N LEU A 247 1.10 29.19 -12.27
CA LEU A 247 2.41 29.84 -12.21
C LEU A 247 2.30 31.34 -12.52
N GLU A 248 1.53 31.71 -13.54
CA GLU A 248 1.34 33.10 -13.97
C GLU A 248 0.73 33.99 -12.87
N ARG A 249 -0.18 33.42 -12.06
CA ARG A 249 -0.84 34.12 -10.94
C ARG A 249 -0.11 33.92 -9.60
N GLY A 250 1.03 33.24 -9.59
CA GLY A 250 1.78 32.95 -8.36
C GLY A 250 1.02 32.11 -7.33
N LEU A 251 0.11 31.24 -7.79
CA LEU A 251 -0.60 30.30 -6.89
C LEU A 251 0.36 29.25 -6.33
N VAL A 252 1.34 28.84 -7.14
CA VAL A 252 2.46 27.99 -6.74
C VAL A 252 3.80 28.58 -7.20
N THR A 253 4.85 28.32 -6.44
CA THR A 253 6.24 28.57 -6.84
C THR A 253 6.93 27.24 -7.12
N LEU A 254 7.92 27.24 -8.02
CA LEU A 254 8.72 26.06 -8.36
C LEU A 254 10.12 26.22 -7.78
N GLU A 255 10.59 25.21 -7.06
CA GLU A 255 11.96 25.13 -6.54
C GLU A 255 12.87 24.39 -7.53
N ARG A 256 12.41 23.22 -8.01
CA ARG A 256 13.18 22.34 -8.91
C ARG A 256 12.29 21.38 -9.69
N VAL A 257 12.85 20.87 -10.77
CA VAL A 257 12.41 19.68 -11.50
C VAL A 257 13.37 18.54 -11.16
N GLU A 258 12.83 17.44 -10.68
CA GLU A 258 13.50 16.17 -10.45
C GLU A 258 13.29 15.31 -11.70
N LEU A 259 14.28 15.26 -12.59
CA LEU A 259 14.23 14.58 -13.89
C LEU A 259 14.89 13.19 -13.81
N LEU A 260 14.25 12.21 -14.43
CA LEU A 260 14.78 10.87 -14.67
C LEU A 260 14.52 10.48 -16.13
N VAL A 261 15.53 9.96 -16.81
CA VAL A 261 15.39 9.39 -18.17
C VAL A 261 15.99 8.00 -18.16
N GLY A 262 15.16 6.99 -18.40
CA GLY A 262 15.50 5.58 -18.37
C GLY A 262 15.36 4.91 -17.01
N ASN A 263 15.84 3.66 -16.93
CA ASN A 263 15.68 2.79 -15.76
C ASN A 263 16.77 3.04 -14.71
N VAL A 264 16.39 3.41 -13.48
CA VAL A 264 17.33 3.64 -12.37
C VAL A 264 18.19 2.39 -12.07
N ARG A 265 17.62 1.18 -12.24
CA ARG A 265 18.34 -0.08 -12.05
C ARG A 265 19.44 -0.30 -13.10
N ALA A 266 19.27 0.26 -14.29
CA ALA A 266 20.27 0.30 -15.36
C ALA A 266 21.24 1.50 -15.25
N GLY A 267 21.27 2.18 -14.10
CA GLY A 267 22.19 3.31 -13.85
C GLY A 267 21.70 4.67 -14.36
N ALA A 268 20.41 4.81 -14.75
CA ALA A 268 19.83 6.10 -15.07
C ALA A 268 19.98 7.08 -13.89
N ARG A 269 20.50 8.28 -14.17
CA ARG A 269 20.77 9.29 -13.15
C ARG A 269 19.52 10.14 -12.89
N HIS A 270 19.24 10.36 -11.61
CA HIS A 270 18.27 11.33 -11.13
C HIS A 270 18.93 12.72 -11.10
N GLU A 271 18.37 13.68 -11.83
CA GLU A 271 18.89 15.05 -11.95
C GLU A 271 17.97 16.03 -11.21
N MET A 272 18.54 16.92 -10.40
CA MET A 272 17.81 18.01 -9.74
C MET A 272 18.15 19.32 -10.45
N LEU A 273 17.17 19.94 -11.08
CA LEU A 273 17.36 21.03 -12.03
C LEU A 273 16.46 22.21 -11.67
N VAL A 274 16.98 23.44 -11.68
CA VAL A 274 16.19 24.64 -11.33
C VAL A 274 15.52 25.19 -12.60
N PRO A 275 14.19 25.37 -12.63
CA PRO A 275 13.50 25.91 -13.79
C PRO A 275 13.71 27.42 -13.97
N GLU A 276 14.12 27.83 -15.17
CA GLU A 276 14.31 29.24 -15.54
C GLU A 276 13.03 29.86 -16.10
N PRO A 277 12.59 31.05 -15.65
CA PRO A 277 11.49 31.77 -16.26
C PRO A 277 11.90 32.34 -17.63
N ARG A 278 11.05 32.16 -18.64
CA ARG A 278 11.23 32.65 -20.01
C ARG A 278 9.89 33.10 -20.60
N SER A 279 9.93 33.90 -21.66
CA SER A 279 8.73 34.27 -22.42
C SER A 279 8.41 33.21 -23.48
N GLY A 280 7.17 32.73 -23.48
CA GLY A 280 6.60 31.90 -24.54
C GLY A 280 6.42 32.68 -25.86
N ARG A 281 6.11 31.97 -26.94
CA ARG A 281 5.86 32.58 -28.28
C ARG A 281 4.63 33.49 -28.32
N ASP A 282 3.70 33.27 -27.40
CA ASP A 282 2.49 34.05 -27.14
C ASP A 282 2.70 35.16 -26.10
N GLY A 283 3.94 35.35 -25.62
CA GLY A 283 4.28 36.32 -24.58
C GLY A 283 3.95 35.87 -23.15
N ARG A 284 3.36 34.68 -22.96
CA ARG A 284 3.04 34.14 -21.63
C ARG A 284 4.30 33.68 -20.89
N ALA A 285 4.26 33.71 -19.56
CA ALA A 285 5.38 33.21 -18.77
C ALA A 285 5.43 31.67 -18.81
N ILE A 286 6.60 31.13 -19.14
CA ILE A 286 6.89 29.70 -19.10
C ILE A 286 8.14 29.47 -18.25
N TRP A 287 8.24 28.28 -17.66
CA TRP A 287 9.38 27.85 -16.87
C TRP A 287 10.03 26.67 -17.56
N VAL A 288 11.33 26.78 -17.84
CA VAL A 288 12.05 25.83 -18.71
C VAL A 288 13.25 25.26 -17.98
N VAL A 289 13.41 23.95 -18.07
CA VAL A 289 14.66 23.23 -17.78
C VAL A 289 15.16 22.64 -19.09
N ASP A 290 16.33 23.08 -19.55
CA ASP A 290 16.99 22.50 -20.72
C ASP A 290 18.11 21.55 -20.29
N VAL A 291 18.11 20.34 -20.82
CA VAL A 291 19.20 19.37 -20.71
C VAL A 291 19.68 19.01 -22.13
N PRO A 292 20.43 19.89 -22.82
CA PRO A 292 20.74 19.75 -24.25
C PRO A 292 21.57 18.51 -24.57
N GLU A 293 22.30 17.97 -23.60
CA GLU A 293 23.13 16.78 -23.76
C GLU A 293 22.43 15.47 -23.34
N ARG A 294 21.18 15.54 -22.86
CA ARG A 294 20.43 14.35 -22.41
C ARG A 294 20.04 13.50 -23.62
N ALA A 295 20.57 12.29 -23.68
CA ALA A 295 20.10 11.29 -24.64
C ALA A 295 18.62 10.96 -24.38
N ILE A 296 17.82 10.97 -25.44
CA ILE A 296 16.46 10.44 -25.47
C ILE A 296 16.54 9.07 -26.14
N PRO A 297 16.24 7.98 -25.41
CA PRO A 297 16.25 6.63 -25.97
C PRO A 297 15.17 6.47 -27.07
N PRO A 298 15.39 5.61 -28.06
CA PRO A 298 14.38 5.30 -29.06
C PRO A 298 13.19 4.56 -28.42
N GLY A 299 12.00 4.78 -28.94
CA GLY A 299 10.81 4.03 -28.56
C GLY A 299 10.87 2.56 -28.97
N ILE A 300 9.88 1.78 -28.54
CA ILE A 300 9.63 0.46 -29.09
C ILE A 300 8.95 0.62 -30.45
N ALA A 301 9.38 -0.14 -31.46
CA ALA A 301 8.80 -0.09 -32.80
C ALA A 301 7.29 -0.45 -32.76
N PRO A 302 6.41 0.26 -33.48
CA PRO A 302 4.95 0.07 -33.35
C PRO A 302 4.46 -1.35 -33.69
N ASP A 303 5.12 -1.99 -34.65
CA ASP A 303 4.90 -3.38 -35.07
C ASP A 303 5.28 -4.41 -34.00
N ALA A 304 6.19 -4.06 -33.09
CA ALA A 304 6.57 -4.92 -31.97
C ALA A 304 5.56 -4.94 -30.81
N LEU A 305 4.75 -3.89 -30.64
CA LEU A 305 3.79 -3.79 -29.52
C LEU A 305 2.50 -4.58 -29.76
N GLY A 306 2.09 -4.75 -31.02
CA GLY A 306 0.85 -5.42 -31.40
C GLY A 306 0.66 -6.83 -30.82
N PRO A 307 1.66 -7.73 -30.89
CA PRO A 307 1.57 -9.08 -30.31
C PRO A 307 1.56 -9.11 -28.77
N LEU A 308 2.12 -8.09 -28.12
CA LEU A 308 2.42 -8.09 -26.68
C LEU A 308 1.23 -7.67 -25.81
N ALA A 309 0.28 -6.90 -26.36
CA ALA A 309 -0.90 -6.44 -25.64
C ALA A 309 -1.84 -7.58 -25.14
N GLY A 310 -1.68 -8.80 -25.64
CA GLY A 310 -2.41 -10.00 -25.22
C GLY A 310 -1.59 -11.00 -24.38
N MET A 311 -0.28 -10.79 -24.20
CA MET A 311 0.57 -11.69 -23.42
C MET A 311 0.64 -11.21 -21.97
N GLY A 312 0.15 -12.03 -21.03
CA GLY A 312 0.35 -11.79 -19.61
C GLY A 312 1.82 -11.95 -19.19
N PHE A 313 2.12 -11.75 -17.91
CA PHE A 313 3.49 -11.74 -17.35
C PHE A 313 4.35 -13.00 -17.59
N ALA A 314 3.76 -14.12 -18.02
CA ALA A 314 4.48 -15.38 -18.26
C ALA A 314 5.37 -15.30 -19.53
N GLY A 315 6.68 -15.46 -19.36
CA GLY A 315 7.63 -15.70 -20.46
C GLY A 315 8.21 -14.47 -21.19
N GLY A 316 8.21 -13.29 -20.57
CA GLY A 316 8.86 -12.10 -21.16
C GLY A 316 8.44 -10.74 -20.63
N GLY A 317 7.38 -10.68 -19.80
CA GLY A 317 6.81 -9.42 -19.31
C GLY A 317 7.79 -8.52 -18.54
N LEU A 318 8.78 -9.09 -17.85
CA LEU A 318 9.82 -8.31 -17.17
C LEU A 318 10.75 -7.59 -18.17
N GLY A 319 11.24 -8.27 -19.20
CA GLY A 319 12.08 -7.65 -20.23
C GLY A 319 11.35 -6.54 -21.00
N LEU A 320 10.05 -6.72 -21.27
CA LEU A 320 9.21 -5.66 -21.84
C LEU A 320 9.03 -4.48 -20.87
N LEU A 321 8.85 -4.72 -19.57
CA LEU A 321 8.74 -3.65 -18.57
C LEU A 321 10.04 -2.89 -18.41
N ASP A 322 11.19 -3.57 -18.29
CA ASP A 322 12.50 -2.92 -18.21
C ASP A 322 12.76 -2.12 -19.50
N ALA A 323 12.44 -2.66 -20.68
CA ALA A 323 12.51 -1.93 -21.95
C ALA A 323 11.59 -0.68 -21.97
N GLN A 324 10.39 -0.74 -21.36
CA GLN A 324 9.51 0.43 -21.23
C GLN A 324 10.07 1.47 -20.25
N PHE A 325 10.63 1.05 -19.11
CA PHE A 325 11.26 1.94 -18.12
C PHE A 325 12.54 2.60 -18.67
N GLU A 326 13.36 1.87 -19.42
CA GLU A 326 14.51 2.42 -20.16
C GLU A 326 14.13 3.52 -21.14
N ARG A 327 12.88 3.51 -21.64
CA ARG A 327 12.37 4.46 -22.64
C ARG A 327 11.47 5.54 -22.03
N LEU A 328 11.41 5.60 -20.70
CA LEU A 328 10.60 6.55 -19.95
C LEU A 328 11.38 7.85 -19.65
N VAL A 329 10.71 8.98 -19.86
CA VAL A 329 11.08 10.30 -19.34
C VAL A 329 10.10 10.62 -18.20
N HIS A 330 10.59 10.69 -16.97
CA HIS A 330 9.81 10.96 -15.77
C HIS A 330 10.26 12.27 -15.12
N VAL A 331 9.30 13.09 -14.70
CA VAL A 331 9.58 14.34 -13.96
C VAL A 331 8.73 14.40 -12.71
N ASN A 332 9.35 14.79 -11.59
CA ASN A 332 8.65 15.31 -10.42
C ASN A 332 8.89 16.81 -10.34
N LEU A 333 7.81 17.59 -10.31
CA LEU A 333 7.87 19.01 -9.97
C LEU A 333 7.93 19.13 -8.46
N VAL A 334 8.84 19.95 -7.93
CA VAL A 334 8.91 20.28 -6.51
C VAL A 334 8.85 21.79 -6.33
N GLY A 335 8.02 22.25 -5.39
CA GLY A 335 7.77 23.66 -5.16
C GLY A 335 6.95 23.91 -3.90
N GLN A 336 6.38 25.11 -3.79
CA GLN A 336 5.51 25.51 -2.68
C GLN A 336 4.17 26.05 -3.18
N VAL A 337 3.13 25.84 -2.39
CA VAL A 337 1.79 26.37 -2.64
C VAL A 337 1.64 27.70 -1.92
N ALA A 338 1.52 28.79 -2.68
CA ALA A 338 1.74 30.15 -2.20
C ALA A 338 0.46 30.97 -2.02
N GLN A 339 -0.56 30.80 -2.87
CA GLN A 339 -1.80 31.62 -2.82
C GLN A 339 -3.06 30.81 -3.11
N VAL A 340 -4.15 31.21 -2.46
CA VAL A 340 -5.51 30.66 -2.65
C VAL A 340 -6.00 30.93 -4.07
N GLY A 341 -6.59 29.92 -4.70
CA GLY A 341 -7.22 30.08 -6.02
C GLY A 341 -7.34 28.77 -6.79
N VAL A 342 -7.95 28.86 -7.96
CA VAL A 342 -7.99 27.77 -8.95
C VAL A 342 -7.21 28.21 -10.18
N GLY A 343 -6.36 27.34 -10.73
CA GLY A 343 -5.57 27.61 -11.93
C GLY A 343 -4.99 26.35 -12.55
N THR A 344 -4.76 26.37 -13.85
CA THR A 344 -4.15 25.23 -14.57
C THR A 344 -2.63 25.21 -14.45
N LEU A 345 -2.05 24.01 -14.42
CA LEU A 345 -0.62 23.75 -14.55
C LEU A 345 -0.38 22.70 -15.64
N GLY A 346 0.41 23.06 -16.64
CA GLY A 346 0.84 22.18 -17.73
C GLY A 346 2.29 21.75 -17.56
N ILE A 347 2.56 20.51 -17.96
CA ILE A 347 3.88 19.87 -17.92
C ILE A 347 4.15 19.30 -19.32
N GLY A 348 5.22 19.73 -19.96
CA GLY A 348 5.56 19.35 -21.34
C GLY A 348 6.97 18.82 -21.47
N PHE A 349 7.12 17.83 -22.34
CA PHE A 349 8.36 17.18 -22.67
C PHE A 349 8.66 17.46 -24.15
N VAL A 350 9.74 18.18 -24.41
CA VAL A 350 10.08 18.70 -25.75
C VAL A 350 11.46 18.17 -26.17
N PRO A 351 11.54 17.18 -27.07
CA PRO A 351 12.81 16.80 -27.70
C PRO A 351 13.40 18.00 -28.43
N THR A 352 14.65 18.37 -28.14
CA THR A 352 15.26 19.59 -28.68
C THR A 352 15.51 19.47 -30.18
N GLU A 353 15.99 18.32 -30.64
CA GLU A 353 16.20 17.97 -32.06
C GLU A 353 14.89 17.86 -32.86
N ASN A 354 13.77 17.51 -32.24
CA ASN A 354 12.46 17.47 -32.88
C ASN A 354 11.36 18.02 -31.98
N ARG A 355 11.22 19.35 -31.97
CA ARG A 355 10.16 20.03 -31.22
C ARG A 355 8.74 19.63 -31.65
N GLY A 356 8.56 19.08 -32.86
CA GLY A 356 7.29 18.52 -33.32
C GLY A 356 6.94 17.16 -32.68
N GLY A 357 7.92 16.50 -32.07
CA GLY A 357 7.75 15.27 -31.29
C GLY A 357 7.41 15.52 -29.81
N ALA A 358 7.11 16.76 -29.43
CA ALA A 358 6.76 17.13 -28.06
C ALA A 358 5.40 16.58 -27.63
N CYS A 359 5.24 16.39 -26.32
CA CYS A 359 3.95 16.10 -25.71
C CYS A 359 3.80 16.85 -24.38
N GLY A 360 2.61 16.81 -23.78
CA GLY A 360 2.39 17.35 -22.46
C GLY A 360 1.06 16.96 -21.84
N VAL A 361 0.95 17.18 -20.54
CA VAL A 361 -0.20 16.90 -19.69
C VAL A 361 -0.62 18.18 -18.96
N ARG A 362 -1.84 18.23 -18.43
CA ARG A 362 -2.36 19.36 -17.65
C ARG A 362 -3.11 18.84 -16.43
N THR A 363 -3.03 19.59 -15.33
CA THR A 363 -3.84 19.40 -14.12
C THR A 363 -4.42 20.75 -13.70
N THR A 364 -5.60 20.73 -13.09
CA THR A 364 -6.21 21.87 -12.42
C THR A 364 -5.80 21.85 -10.96
N LEU A 365 -5.08 22.88 -10.51
CA LEU A 365 -4.75 23.05 -9.11
C LEU A 365 -5.87 23.83 -8.41
N GLU A 366 -6.35 23.30 -7.30
CA GLU A 366 -7.33 23.97 -6.44
C GLU A 366 -6.76 24.20 -5.06
N ILE A 367 -6.42 25.45 -4.78
CA ILE A 367 -5.66 25.82 -3.60
C ILE A 367 -6.59 26.52 -2.60
N ALA A 368 -6.84 25.82 -1.50
CA ALA A 368 -7.55 26.32 -0.33
C ALA A 368 -6.63 27.20 0.54
N PRO A 369 -7.17 28.00 1.47
CA PRO A 369 -6.39 28.61 2.55
C PRO A 369 -5.54 27.58 3.30
N ALA A 370 -4.52 28.06 4.03
CA ALA A 370 -3.68 27.21 4.87
C ALA A 370 -4.56 26.43 5.86
N LEU A 371 -4.52 25.10 5.78
CA LEU A 371 -5.36 24.26 6.63
C LEU A 371 -4.82 24.22 8.06
N ARG A 372 -5.74 24.25 9.02
CA ARG A 372 -5.44 24.12 10.45
C ARG A 372 -4.61 22.85 10.71
N ARG A 373 -3.48 23.01 11.41
CA ARG A 373 -2.65 21.90 11.89
C ARG A 373 -2.96 21.63 13.37
N PRO A 374 -3.33 20.40 13.76
CA PRO A 374 -3.38 19.98 15.17
C PRO A 374 -2.09 20.27 15.93
N LEU A 375 -2.17 20.46 17.25
CA LEU A 375 -1.04 20.77 18.11
C LEU A 375 0.11 19.76 17.93
N ARG A 376 -0.20 18.46 17.96
CA ARG A 376 0.80 17.38 17.82
C ARG A 376 1.36 17.22 16.41
N ALA A 377 0.68 17.76 15.39
CA ALA A 377 1.17 17.84 14.03
C ALA A 377 2.11 19.05 13.79
N ARG A 378 2.09 20.08 14.66
CA ARG A 378 3.01 21.23 14.59
C ARG A 378 4.43 20.88 15.04
N THR A 379 4.55 19.96 16.00
CA THR A 379 5.80 19.63 16.70
C THR A 379 6.68 18.58 16.00
N LEU A 380 6.41 18.24 14.74
CA LEU A 380 7.18 17.27 13.96
C LEU A 380 8.44 17.91 13.35
N GLU A 381 9.37 18.32 14.22
CA GLU A 381 10.65 18.92 13.80
C GLU A 381 11.45 17.96 12.90
N GLY A 382 12.01 18.49 11.81
CA GLY A 382 12.83 17.72 10.87
C GLY A 382 12.05 16.72 9.99
N HIS A 383 10.72 16.70 10.02
CA HIS A 383 9.90 15.94 9.07
C HIS A 383 9.12 16.91 8.17
N GLN A 384 8.76 16.47 6.95
CA GLN A 384 7.87 17.29 6.10
C GLN A 384 6.55 17.47 6.84
N ALA A 385 6.14 18.72 7.05
CA ALA A 385 4.87 19.04 7.68
C ALA A 385 3.72 18.31 6.97
N PRO A 386 2.69 17.83 7.68
CA PRO A 386 1.59 17.11 7.05
C PRO A 386 0.95 17.98 5.96
N ARG A 387 0.91 17.40 4.76
CA ARG A 387 0.33 17.98 3.56
C ARG A 387 -1.19 18.14 3.71
N SER A 388 -1.79 19.04 2.93
CA SER A 388 -3.23 19.32 3.05
C SER A 388 -4.13 18.12 2.75
N ASP A 389 -3.69 17.12 1.99
CA ASP A 389 -4.45 15.87 1.78
C ASP A 389 -4.67 15.11 3.09
N LEU A 390 -3.69 15.10 4.00
CA LEU A 390 -3.85 14.58 5.36
C LEU A 390 -4.69 15.50 6.25
N LEU A 391 -4.60 16.83 6.09
CA LEU A 391 -5.33 17.81 6.92
C LEU A 391 -6.79 18.03 6.50
N ARG A 392 -7.14 17.80 5.23
CA ARG A 392 -8.51 17.95 4.66
C ARG A 392 -9.59 17.22 5.46
N PRO A 393 -9.37 15.94 5.88
CA PRO A 393 -10.28 15.26 6.79
C PRO A 393 -10.58 16.01 8.09
N LEU A 394 -9.70 16.85 8.62
CA LEU A 394 -9.97 17.64 9.82
C LEU A 394 -10.54 19.05 9.53
N ALA A 395 -10.28 19.58 8.33
CA ALA A 395 -10.52 20.98 8.03
C ALA A 395 -11.95 21.30 7.54
N LEU A 396 -12.56 20.46 6.68
CA LEU A 396 -13.85 20.77 6.06
C LEU A 396 -15.04 20.36 6.95
N ASP A 397 -16.19 21.03 6.82
CA ASP A 397 -17.41 20.77 7.60
C ASP A 397 -18.43 19.87 6.87
N SER A 398 -17.96 18.79 6.23
CA SER A 398 -18.81 17.98 5.34
C SER A 398 -19.56 16.85 6.07
N HIS A 399 -19.07 16.40 7.23
CA HIS A 399 -19.69 15.35 8.05
C HIS A 399 -19.67 15.69 9.53
N ASP A 400 -20.72 15.29 10.25
CA ASP A 400 -20.69 15.15 11.71
C ASP A 400 -20.06 13.79 12.07
N ARG A 401 -19.13 13.79 13.03
CA ARG A 401 -18.35 12.62 13.48
C ARG A 401 -18.54 12.40 14.97
N LEU A 402 -18.79 11.15 15.37
CA LEU A 402 -18.71 10.68 16.75
C LEU A 402 -17.65 9.57 16.84
N LEU A 403 -16.77 9.64 17.83
CA LEU A 403 -15.82 8.58 18.20
C LEU A 403 -15.97 8.29 19.70
N LEU A 404 -16.05 7.02 20.08
CA LEU A 404 -16.21 6.54 21.46
C LEU A 404 -15.22 5.41 21.74
N SER A 405 -14.74 5.32 22.98
CA SER A 405 -14.02 4.14 23.49
C SER A 405 -14.65 3.69 24.80
N ILE A 406 -15.28 2.51 24.79
CA ILE A 406 -16.21 2.05 25.84
C ILE A 406 -15.67 0.78 26.51
N ASP A 407 -15.50 0.85 27.83
CA ASP A 407 -14.98 -0.21 28.70
C ASP A 407 -16.14 -0.96 29.36
N ALA A 408 -16.99 -1.56 28.52
CA ALA A 408 -18.26 -2.20 28.88
C ALA A 408 -18.41 -3.58 28.22
N ASP A 409 -19.44 -4.33 28.61
CA ASP A 409 -19.80 -5.57 27.93
C ASP A 409 -20.17 -5.31 26.46
N ARG A 410 -19.77 -6.25 25.60
CA ARG A 410 -19.97 -6.12 24.15
C ARG A 410 -21.44 -6.14 23.74
N ALA A 411 -22.31 -6.82 24.49
CA ALA A 411 -23.75 -6.83 24.24
C ALA A 411 -24.39 -5.46 24.52
N ASP A 412 -23.97 -4.78 25.58
CA ASP A 412 -24.46 -3.43 25.91
C ASP A 412 -24.03 -2.39 24.87
N VAL A 413 -22.77 -2.46 24.41
CA VAL A 413 -22.27 -1.62 23.32
C VAL A 413 -22.98 -1.93 22.00
N ALA A 414 -23.21 -3.22 21.69
CA ALA A 414 -23.98 -3.61 20.51
C ALA A 414 -25.42 -3.09 20.57
N ALA A 415 -26.07 -3.11 21.73
CA ALA A 415 -27.41 -2.57 21.94
C ALA A 415 -27.45 -1.04 21.76
N LEU A 416 -26.44 -0.31 22.25
CA LEU A 416 -26.27 1.13 22.01
C LEU A 416 -26.15 1.44 20.51
N VAL A 417 -25.24 0.74 19.81
CA VAL A 417 -25.03 0.92 18.37
C VAL A 417 -26.29 0.53 17.57
N GLY A 418 -27.02 -0.50 18.00
CA GLY A 418 -28.29 -0.92 17.41
C GLY A 418 -29.37 0.17 17.49
N ARG A 419 -29.50 0.86 18.62
CA ARG A 419 -30.41 2.01 18.77
C ARG A 419 -30.00 3.14 17.82
N LEU A 420 -28.73 3.55 17.86
CA LEU A 420 -28.23 4.61 16.97
C LEU A 420 -28.49 4.30 15.49
N ILE A 421 -28.24 3.07 15.03
CA ILE A 421 -28.51 2.66 13.64
C ILE A 421 -30.01 2.79 13.32
N ALA A 422 -30.90 2.36 14.23
CA ALA A 422 -32.34 2.50 14.04
C ALA A 422 -32.76 3.99 13.92
N ASP A 423 -32.23 4.84 14.79
CA ASP A 423 -32.55 6.27 14.81
C ASP A 423 -32.05 6.98 13.54
N LEU A 424 -30.82 6.67 13.08
CA LEU A 424 -30.28 7.17 11.80
C LEU A 424 -31.13 6.70 10.60
N VAL A 425 -31.70 5.48 10.65
CA VAL A 425 -32.55 4.90 9.60
C VAL A 425 -33.95 5.52 9.51
N GLU A 426 -34.43 6.18 10.56
CA GLU A 426 -35.66 6.98 10.51
C GLU A 426 -35.38 8.46 10.19
N MET A 427 -34.23 9.02 10.60
CA MET A 427 -33.86 10.41 10.32
C MET A 427 -33.33 10.68 8.90
N LEU A 428 -32.67 9.70 8.27
CA LEU A 428 -31.93 9.89 7.02
C LEU A 428 -32.64 9.26 5.80
N PRO A 429 -32.39 9.78 4.58
CA PRO A 429 -32.93 9.19 3.35
C PRO A 429 -32.55 7.72 3.18
N ALA A 430 -33.42 6.96 2.52
CA ALA A 430 -33.12 5.57 2.21
C ALA A 430 -32.03 5.48 1.12
N GLY A 431 -30.89 4.88 1.48
CA GLY A 431 -29.79 4.58 0.55
C GLY A 431 -29.54 3.08 0.35
N ARG A 432 -28.58 2.77 -0.52
CA ARG A 432 -27.97 1.44 -0.62
C ARG A 432 -27.11 1.20 0.63
N VAL A 433 -27.30 0.05 1.26
CA VAL A 433 -26.49 -0.39 2.40
C VAL A 433 -25.49 -1.44 1.93
N ASP A 434 -24.24 -1.25 2.30
CA ASP A 434 -23.16 -2.22 2.24
C ASP A 434 -22.73 -2.51 3.69
N THR A 435 -22.84 -3.77 4.15
CA THR A 435 -22.37 -4.21 5.48
C THR A 435 -21.15 -5.12 5.34
N ALA A 436 -20.23 -5.04 6.31
CA ALA A 436 -19.07 -5.92 6.43
C ALA A 436 -18.92 -6.39 7.89
N ILE A 437 -18.85 -7.70 8.10
CA ILE A 437 -18.61 -8.32 9.40
C ILE A 437 -17.25 -9.03 9.32
N PHE A 438 -16.30 -8.58 10.12
CA PHE A 438 -14.93 -9.10 10.21
C PHE A 438 -14.85 -10.10 11.37
N ALA A 439 -14.32 -11.28 11.09
CA ALA A 439 -14.09 -12.32 12.08
C ALA A 439 -12.74 -12.17 12.80
N ALA A 440 -12.55 -12.90 13.90
CA ALA A 440 -11.28 -12.91 14.66
C ALA A 440 -10.18 -13.69 13.94
N GLU A 441 -10.56 -14.74 13.21
CA GLU A 441 -9.66 -15.51 12.37
C GLU A 441 -9.30 -14.70 11.12
N VAL A 442 -8.03 -14.31 10.98
CA VAL A 442 -7.49 -13.56 9.83
C VAL A 442 -7.72 -14.29 8.50
N ALA A 443 -7.87 -15.62 8.53
CA ALA A 443 -8.19 -16.45 7.37
C ALA A 443 -9.68 -16.46 6.98
N GLN A 444 -10.59 -16.11 7.89
CA GLN A 444 -12.03 -16.17 7.62
C GLN A 444 -12.47 -14.99 6.77
N LYS A 445 -13.01 -15.29 5.58
CA LYS A 445 -13.48 -14.28 4.61
C LYS A 445 -14.54 -13.37 5.24
N VAL A 446 -14.31 -12.05 5.15
CA VAL A 446 -15.25 -11.00 5.58
C VAL A 446 -16.65 -11.27 5.05
N LYS A 447 -17.62 -11.39 5.96
CA LYS A 447 -19.03 -11.63 5.60
C LYS A 447 -19.65 -10.30 5.20
N THR A 448 -19.89 -10.12 3.91
CA THR A 448 -20.49 -8.90 3.35
C THR A 448 -21.97 -9.06 3.04
N GLY A 449 -22.72 -7.97 3.15
CA GLY A 449 -24.13 -7.89 2.78
C GLY A 449 -24.42 -6.65 1.96
N ARG A 450 -25.36 -6.74 1.00
CA ARG A 450 -25.81 -5.60 0.19
C ARG A 450 -27.32 -5.55 0.10
N GLY A 451 -27.89 -4.35 0.08
CA GLY A 451 -29.34 -4.17 -0.01
C GLY A 451 -29.76 -2.72 0.15
N GLN A 452 -31.03 -2.52 0.54
CA GLN A 452 -31.62 -1.20 0.76
C GLN A 452 -31.82 -0.94 2.25
N THR A 453 -31.75 0.33 2.65
CA THR A 453 -31.85 0.78 4.05
C THR A 453 -33.08 0.20 4.75
N LYS A 454 -34.26 0.34 4.12
CA LYS A 454 -35.55 -0.20 4.61
C LYS A 454 -35.59 -1.72 4.77
N THR A 455 -34.69 -2.47 4.11
CA THR A 455 -34.67 -3.94 4.10
C THR A 455 -33.60 -4.52 5.00
N LEU A 456 -32.38 -3.94 5.03
CA LEU A 456 -31.27 -4.47 5.82
C LEU A 456 -31.21 -3.95 7.24
N LEU A 457 -31.61 -2.70 7.48
CA LEU A 457 -31.42 -2.02 8.76
C LEU A 457 -32.74 -1.84 9.53
N ARG A 458 -33.70 -2.76 9.34
CA ARG A 458 -34.96 -2.81 10.09
C ARG A 458 -35.32 -4.25 10.47
N GLY A 459 -36.10 -4.39 11.55
CA GLY A 459 -36.65 -5.68 12.03
C GLY A 459 -35.57 -6.75 12.27
N LYS A 460 -35.89 -8.00 11.91
CA LYS A 460 -35.01 -9.17 12.16
C LYS A 460 -33.59 -9.02 11.59
N ARG A 461 -33.40 -8.30 10.46
CA ARG A 461 -32.06 -8.12 9.87
C ARG A 461 -31.19 -7.16 10.67
N LEU A 462 -31.78 -6.11 11.26
CA LEU A 462 -31.07 -5.26 12.22
C LEU A 462 -30.73 -6.03 13.50
N ALA A 463 -31.66 -6.86 14.01
CA ALA A 463 -31.38 -7.72 15.17
C ALA A 463 -30.17 -8.64 14.94
N THR A 464 -30.10 -9.33 13.80
CA THR A 464 -28.92 -10.15 13.43
C THR A 464 -27.63 -9.36 13.24
N LEU A 465 -27.72 -8.07 12.87
CA LEU A 465 -26.56 -7.19 12.80
C LEU A 465 -26.07 -6.76 14.19
N VAL A 466 -27.00 -6.54 15.14
CA VAL A 466 -26.71 -6.27 16.55
C VAL A 466 -26.13 -7.50 17.25
N GLU A 467 -26.67 -8.70 16.98
CA GLU A 467 -26.06 -9.98 17.40
C GLU A 467 -24.62 -10.10 16.89
N ALA A 468 -24.35 -9.73 15.62
CA ALA A 468 -23.00 -9.73 15.07
C ALA A 468 -22.07 -8.71 15.73
N LEU A 469 -22.56 -7.50 16.06
CA LEU A 469 -21.82 -6.46 16.79
C LEU A 469 -21.34 -6.93 18.17
N ALA A 470 -22.10 -7.79 18.85
CA ALA A 470 -21.74 -8.32 20.16
C ALA A 470 -20.58 -9.34 20.10
N VAL A 471 -20.41 -10.06 18.98
CA VAL A 471 -19.47 -11.21 18.90
C VAL A 471 -18.31 -11.02 17.91
N ALA A 472 -18.55 -10.41 16.75
CA ALA A 472 -17.54 -10.29 15.69
C ALA A 472 -16.57 -9.14 16.01
N PRO A 473 -15.24 -9.27 15.90
CA PRO A 473 -14.29 -8.22 16.24
C PRO A 473 -14.62 -6.84 15.68
N SER A 474 -15.05 -6.75 14.42
CA SER A 474 -15.48 -5.48 13.83
C SER A 474 -16.70 -5.67 12.93
N VAL A 475 -17.61 -4.71 13.00
CA VAL A 475 -18.75 -4.59 12.09
C VAL A 475 -18.78 -3.16 11.53
N SER A 476 -18.84 -3.06 10.20
CA SER A 476 -18.98 -1.80 9.47
C SER A 476 -20.31 -1.80 8.70
N VAL A 477 -21.05 -0.70 8.82
CA VAL A 477 -22.32 -0.43 8.16
C VAL A 477 -22.14 0.87 7.38
N ARG A 478 -22.19 0.79 6.05
CA ARG A 478 -22.06 1.93 5.16
C ARG A 478 -23.34 2.13 4.39
N VAL A 479 -23.83 3.37 4.34
CA VAL A 479 -24.99 3.74 3.52
C VAL A 479 -24.58 4.77 2.49
N THR A 480 -24.77 4.45 1.21
CA THR A 480 -24.59 5.35 0.07
C THR A 480 -25.96 5.81 -0.41
N GLU A 481 -26.18 7.11 -0.44
CA GLU A 481 -27.43 7.71 -0.90
C GLU A 481 -27.35 8.07 -2.41
N GLY A 482 -28.53 8.16 -3.04
CA GLY A 482 -28.63 8.39 -4.48
C GLY A 482 -28.49 7.12 -5.34
N ALA A 483 -28.64 7.29 -6.65
CA ALA A 483 -28.33 6.25 -7.62
C ALA A 483 -26.81 6.10 -7.74
N ALA A 484 -26.33 4.86 -7.82
CA ALA A 484 -24.92 4.61 -8.12
C ALA A 484 -24.65 5.01 -9.58
N ASP A 485 -24.03 6.17 -9.78
CA ASP A 485 -23.43 6.52 -11.06
C ASP A 485 -22.25 5.56 -11.32
N PRO A 486 -22.28 4.77 -12.42
CA PRO A 486 -21.23 3.80 -12.71
C PRO A 486 -19.90 4.45 -13.09
N THR A 487 -19.86 5.76 -13.38
CA THR A 487 -18.63 6.48 -13.74
C THR A 487 -17.89 7.05 -12.53
N THR A 488 -18.60 7.48 -11.47
CA THR A 488 -17.99 7.91 -10.21
C THR A 488 -17.82 6.76 -9.23
N ALA A 489 -16.72 6.00 -9.39
CA ALA A 489 -16.40 4.80 -8.60
C ALA A 489 -16.37 4.98 -7.06
N HIS A 490 -16.41 6.22 -6.56
CA HIS A 490 -16.32 6.57 -5.15
C HIS A 490 -17.37 7.61 -4.73
N LEU A 491 -18.66 7.28 -4.83
CA LEU A 491 -19.69 8.04 -4.10
C LEU A 491 -19.35 8.07 -2.61
N ALA A 492 -19.29 9.26 -2.03
CA ALA A 492 -19.17 9.43 -0.59
C ALA A 492 -20.38 8.79 0.10
N PRO A 493 -20.18 8.05 1.20
CA PRO A 493 -21.31 7.48 1.94
C PRO A 493 -22.10 8.60 2.63
N GLY A 494 -23.42 8.55 2.54
CA GLY A 494 -24.31 9.45 3.28
C GLY A 494 -24.18 9.26 4.78
N TRP A 495 -23.82 8.05 5.22
CA TRP A 495 -23.29 7.79 6.57
C TRP A 495 -22.54 6.45 6.70
N ILE A 496 -21.74 6.33 7.75
CA ILE A 496 -21.00 5.13 8.17
C ILE A 496 -21.17 4.94 9.68
N VAL A 497 -21.40 3.71 10.13
CA VAL A 497 -21.22 3.28 11.52
C VAL A 497 -20.24 2.11 11.53
N GLU A 498 -19.15 2.22 12.27
CA GLU A 498 -18.19 1.15 12.53
C GLU A 498 -18.12 0.91 14.04
N ALA A 499 -18.17 -0.33 14.49
CA ALA A 499 -18.06 -0.64 15.91
C ALA A 499 -17.40 -2.00 16.15
N GLY A 500 -16.61 -2.07 17.24
CA GLY A 500 -15.89 -3.26 17.66
C GLY A 500 -14.50 -2.97 18.23
N LEU A 501 -13.63 -3.95 18.10
CA LEU A 501 -12.21 -3.95 18.47
C LEU A 501 -11.35 -3.81 17.19
N SER A 502 -10.03 -3.78 17.35
CA SER A 502 -9.09 -3.99 16.23
C SER A 502 -9.30 -5.37 15.60
N ILE A 503 -9.13 -5.46 14.27
CA ILE A 503 -9.17 -6.70 13.49
C ILE A 503 -7.81 -7.43 13.47
N LEU A 504 -6.75 -6.78 13.97
CA LEU A 504 -5.45 -7.39 14.16
C LEU A 504 -5.54 -8.42 15.30
N PRO A 505 -4.86 -9.58 15.17
CA PRO A 505 -5.00 -10.70 16.10
C PRO A 505 -4.81 -10.31 17.55
N ASP A 506 -5.48 -11.04 18.45
CA ASP A 506 -5.42 -10.76 19.88
C ASP A 506 -3.99 -10.87 20.40
N ARG A 507 -3.54 -9.78 21.02
CA ARG A 507 -2.25 -9.63 21.70
C ARG A 507 -2.52 -9.24 23.15
N PRO A 508 -1.62 -9.54 24.10
CA PRO A 508 -1.90 -9.39 25.52
C PRO A 508 -2.30 -7.96 25.92
N GLY A 509 -3.50 -7.85 26.49
CA GLY A 509 -4.03 -6.61 27.07
C GLY A 509 -5.54 -6.47 26.82
N PRO A 510 -6.32 -5.97 27.79
CA PRO A 510 -7.75 -5.72 27.57
C PRO A 510 -7.94 -4.64 26.49
N ARG A 511 -8.74 -4.96 25.47
CA ARG A 511 -9.22 -4.00 24.45
C ARG A 511 -10.56 -3.41 24.88
N VAL A 512 -10.86 -2.19 24.45
CA VAL A 512 -12.14 -1.52 24.67
C VAL A 512 -12.93 -1.41 23.37
N SER A 513 -14.26 -1.48 23.47
CA SER A 513 -15.13 -1.37 22.29
C SER A 513 -15.08 0.05 21.76
N THR A 514 -14.55 0.22 20.55
CA THR A 514 -14.58 1.50 19.84
C THR A 514 -15.85 1.59 19.01
N VAL A 515 -16.50 2.76 19.01
CA VAL A 515 -17.61 3.07 18.12
C VAL A 515 -17.28 4.34 17.36
N SER A 516 -17.41 4.30 16.05
CA SER A 516 -17.15 5.41 15.12
C SER A 516 -18.36 5.63 14.22
N VAL A 517 -18.81 6.87 14.13
CA VAL A 517 -19.99 7.25 13.34
C VAL A 517 -19.65 8.48 12.52
N SER A 518 -19.97 8.47 11.24
CA SER A 518 -19.88 9.64 10.37
C SER A 518 -21.17 9.82 9.60
N VAL A 519 -21.73 11.01 9.60
CA VAL A 519 -22.97 11.35 8.88
C VAL A 519 -22.72 12.56 8.00
N GLU A 520 -23.02 12.45 6.72
CA GLU A 520 -22.85 13.52 5.74
C GLU A 520 -23.78 14.69 6.09
N ARG A 521 -23.18 15.85 6.31
CA ARG A 521 -23.79 17.10 6.79
C ARG A 521 -24.08 18.06 5.63
N ALA A 522 -23.23 18.07 4.60
CA ALA A 522 -23.25 19.07 3.54
C ALA A 522 -24.62 19.14 2.81
N SER A 523 -25.17 17.99 2.38
CA SER A 523 -26.46 17.89 1.67
C SER A 523 -27.73 18.14 2.52
N ARG A 524 -27.59 18.31 3.85
CA ARG A 524 -28.74 18.26 4.79
C ARG A 524 -29.34 19.63 5.10
N SER A 525 -30.64 19.64 5.42
CA SER A 525 -31.29 20.81 6.03
C SER A 525 -30.79 21.03 7.47
N GLU A 526 -30.84 22.26 7.95
CA GLU A 526 -30.35 22.60 9.30
C GLU A 526 -31.14 21.91 10.42
N GLU A 527 -32.42 21.61 10.19
CA GLU A 527 -33.25 20.79 11.08
C GLU A 527 -32.71 19.35 11.19
N ILE A 528 -32.43 18.70 10.06
CA ILE A 528 -31.86 17.35 10.02
C ILE A 528 -30.47 17.33 10.67
N ARG A 529 -29.62 18.33 10.38
CA ARG A 529 -28.30 18.48 11.03
C ARG A 529 -28.40 18.58 12.54
N ARG A 530 -29.35 19.37 13.05
CA ARG A 530 -29.60 19.51 14.49
C ARG A 530 -30.10 18.21 15.11
N ALA A 531 -31.00 17.50 14.44
CA ALA A 531 -31.50 16.20 14.89
C ALA A 531 -30.37 15.15 14.97
N ILE A 532 -29.53 15.04 13.93
CA ILE A 532 -28.35 14.17 13.93
C ILE A 532 -27.42 14.54 15.09
N ARG A 533 -27.05 15.81 15.22
CA ARG A 533 -26.11 16.25 16.27
C ARG A 533 -26.64 15.99 17.67
N GLY A 534 -27.93 16.26 17.90
CA GLY A 534 -28.61 15.93 19.16
C GLY A 534 -28.62 14.42 19.45
N ARG A 535 -28.81 13.57 18.42
CA ARG A 535 -28.75 12.12 18.61
C ARG A 535 -27.34 11.61 18.92
N LEU A 536 -26.31 12.18 18.28
CA LEU A 536 -24.91 11.86 18.61
C LEU A 536 -24.57 12.28 20.05
N ASP A 537 -25.03 13.44 20.51
CA ASP A 537 -24.85 13.91 21.89
C ASP A 537 -25.55 12.99 22.90
N GLN A 538 -26.79 12.58 22.62
CA GLN A 538 -27.49 11.58 23.42
C GLN A 538 -26.75 10.22 23.42
N THR A 539 -26.19 9.80 22.28
CA THR A 539 -25.42 8.54 22.18
C THR A 539 -24.14 8.60 23.02
N LEU A 540 -23.47 9.76 23.07
CA LEU A 540 -22.32 10.01 23.93
C LEU A 540 -22.71 9.94 25.41
N ALA A 541 -23.85 10.52 25.79
CA ALA A 541 -24.37 10.43 27.16
C ALA A 541 -24.77 8.99 27.57
N GLU A 542 -25.39 8.23 26.67
CA GLU A 542 -25.65 6.80 26.87
C GLU A 542 -24.34 6.00 27.02
N ALA A 543 -23.34 6.25 26.17
CA ALA A 543 -22.03 5.59 26.24
C ALA A 543 -21.29 5.88 27.55
N ARG A 544 -21.36 7.12 28.05
CA ARG A 544 -20.83 7.51 29.37
C ARG A 544 -21.44 6.67 30.48
N ALA A 545 -22.76 6.50 30.49
CA ALA A 545 -23.45 5.70 31.50
C ALA A 545 -23.08 4.20 31.45
N LEU A 546 -22.56 3.71 30.31
CA LEU A 546 -22.01 2.36 30.17
C LEU A 546 -20.52 2.25 30.58
N GLY A 547 -19.83 3.34 30.92
CA GLY A 547 -18.39 3.33 31.20
C GLY A 547 -17.50 3.69 30.02
N ALA A 548 -17.90 4.68 29.20
CA ALA A 548 -16.98 5.26 28.21
C ALA A 548 -15.74 5.88 28.89
N LEU A 549 -14.55 5.49 28.45
CA LEU A 549 -13.28 6.09 28.90
C LEU A 549 -13.07 7.47 28.29
N GLN A 550 -13.57 7.65 27.06
CA GLN A 550 -13.52 8.90 26.31
C GLN A 550 -14.54 8.89 25.17
N GLY A 551 -14.87 10.07 24.68
CA GLY A 551 -15.64 10.23 23.46
C GLY A 551 -15.55 11.65 22.90
N ALA A 552 -15.72 11.83 21.61
CA ALA A 552 -15.70 13.14 20.98
C ALA A 552 -16.70 13.22 19.83
N ILE A 553 -17.38 14.37 19.73
CA ILE A 553 -18.21 14.76 18.59
C ILE A 553 -17.58 16.00 17.94
N THR A 554 -17.27 15.89 16.66
CA THR A 554 -16.60 16.95 15.87
C THR A 554 -17.19 17.01 14.46
N THR A 555 -16.90 18.08 13.70
CA THR A 555 -17.06 18.07 12.24
C THR A 555 -15.77 17.61 11.54
N ILE A 556 -15.90 16.83 10.47
CA ILE A 556 -14.80 16.34 9.63
C ILE A 556 -15.09 16.51 8.13
N GLY A 557 -14.03 16.58 7.33
CA GLY A 557 -14.10 16.88 5.91
C GLY A 557 -14.24 15.68 4.98
N ARG A 558 -13.89 14.48 5.45
CA ARG A 558 -14.19 13.20 4.81
C ARG A 558 -14.04 12.09 5.84
N PRO A 559 -14.95 11.10 5.91
CA PRO A 559 -14.77 9.96 6.80
C PRO A 559 -13.65 9.04 6.29
N PHE A 560 -12.67 8.77 7.14
CA PHE A 560 -11.71 7.69 6.92
C PHE A 560 -12.37 6.31 7.07
N ALA A 561 -11.88 5.31 6.33
CA ALA A 561 -12.29 3.92 6.46
C ALA A 561 -11.36 3.18 7.43
N ASN A 562 -11.88 2.25 8.25
CA ASN A 562 -11.17 1.57 9.33
C ASN A 562 -10.92 2.49 10.56
N ALA A 563 -11.96 3.22 10.94
CA ALA A 563 -11.93 4.22 12.01
C ALA A 563 -11.65 3.65 13.41
N LEU A 564 -11.82 2.33 13.60
CA LEU A 564 -11.63 1.68 14.90
C LEU A 564 -10.17 1.74 15.37
N GLU A 565 -9.23 1.45 14.47
CA GLU A 565 -7.80 1.36 14.78
C GLU A 565 -7.09 2.72 14.70
N GLN A 566 -7.61 3.63 13.88
CA GLN A 566 -7.08 4.97 13.69
C GLN A 566 -8.18 5.96 13.30
N CYS A 567 -8.19 7.16 13.87
CA CYS A 567 -9.00 8.27 13.40
C CYS A 567 -8.16 9.30 12.62
N ASP A 568 -8.84 10.22 11.93
CA ASP A 568 -8.25 11.27 11.11
C ASP A 568 -7.20 12.11 11.88
N TYR A 569 -7.49 12.41 13.15
CA TYR A 569 -6.59 13.11 14.06
C TYR A 569 -5.30 12.32 14.35
N GLU A 570 -5.42 11.02 14.63
CA GLU A 570 -4.29 10.13 14.91
C GLU A 570 -3.41 9.93 13.67
N LEU A 571 -4.01 9.87 12.47
CA LEU A 571 -3.28 9.80 11.21
C LEU A 571 -2.46 11.08 10.96
N VAL A 572 -3.10 12.26 11.09
CA VAL A 572 -2.45 13.57 10.92
C VAL A 572 -1.30 13.80 11.91
N CYS A 573 -1.50 13.41 13.17
CA CYS A 573 -0.49 13.55 14.21
C CYS A 573 0.57 12.43 14.21
N GLN A 574 0.46 11.45 13.29
CA GLN A 574 1.32 10.26 13.22
C GLN A 574 1.33 9.42 14.52
N VAL A 575 0.21 9.41 15.25
CA VAL A 575 0.02 8.64 16.50
C VAL A 575 -0.89 7.41 16.34
N HIS A 576 -1.15 7.01 15.09
CA HIS A 576 -1.87 5.80 14.74
C HIS A 576 -1.04 4.53 14.96
N GLY A 577 -1.70 3.37 15.07
CA GLY A 577 -1.05 2.08 15.30
C GLY A 577 -2.05 1.04 15.81
N PRO A 578 -1.58 -0.07 16.43
CA PRO A 578 -2.47 -1.06 17.04
C PRO A 578 -2.89 -0.69 18.48
N ALA A 579 -2.12 0.16 19.16
CA ALA A 579 -2.37 0.60 20.54
C ALA A 579 -3.72 1.33 20.78
N PRO A 580 -4.30 2.12 19.84
CA PRO A 580 -5.50 2.92 20.06
C PRO A 580 -6.80 2.20 20.42
N THR A 581 -6.84 0.87 20.39
CA THR A 581 -7.99 0.07 20.86
C THR A 581 -7.76 -0.60 22.23
N THR A 582 -6.57 -0.45 22.81
CA THR A 582 -6.26 -0.99 24.14
C THR A 582 -6.83 -0.10 25.25
N ARG A 583 -7.30 -0.72 26.34
CA ARG A 583 -7.79 -0.01 27.54
C ARG A 583 -6.74 0.92 28.12
N ALA A 584 -5.49 0.46 28.18
CA ALA A 584 -4.36 1.23 28.71
C ALA A 584 -4.07 2.48 27.89
N TRP A 585 -4.18 2.42 26.55
CA TRP A 585 -4.09 3.60 25.70
C TRP A 585 -5.29 4.53 25.92
N CYS A 586 -6.51 4.01 25.83
CA CYS A 586 -7.73 4.84 25.91
C CYS A 586 -7.95 5.49 27.28
N ALA A 587 -7.37 4.94 28.35
CA ALA A 587 -7.36 5.55 29.68
C ALA A 587 -6.22 6.56 29.89
N ARG A 588 -5.19 6.56 29.03
CA ARG A 588 -4.01 7.44 29.11
C ARG A 588 -4.05 8.59 28.10
N TRP A 589 -4.63 8.37 26.91
CA TRP A 589 -4.52 9.27 25.78
C TRP A 589 -5.88 9.49 25.12
N LEU A 590 -6.26 10.76 24.93
CA LEU A 590 -7.40 11.15 24.13
C LEU A 590 -7.07 10.93 22.64
N ARG A 591 -7.91 10.18 21.94
CA ARG A 591 -7.73 9.84 20.52
C ARG A 591 -8.02 11.02 19.59
N MET A 592 -9.02 11.84 19.93
CA MET A 592 -9.47 12.96 19.12
C MET A 592 -10.18 14.01 19.99
N PRO A 593 -9.83 15.30 19.92
CA PRO A 593 -10.63 16.39 20.46
C PRO A 593 -11.81 16.73 19.54
N GLY A 594 -12.89 17.29 20.09
CA GLY A 594 -14.03 17.82 19.32
C GLY A 594 -14.86 18.84 20.09
N GLU A 595 -15.78 19.53 19.40
CA GLU A 595 -16.69 20.53 20.00
C GLU A 595 -17.46 20.00 21.22
N ILE A 596 -17.69 18.69 21.29
CA ILE A 596 -18.22 18.02 22.49
C ILE A 596 -17.27 16.86 22.80
N THR A 597 -16.56 16.93 23.93
CA THR A 597 -15.57 15.91 24.34
C THR A 597 -15.87 15.38 25.74
N TRP A 598 -16.07 14.07 25.85
CA TRP A 598 -16.11 13.34 27.12
C TRP A 598 -14.71 12.85 27.50
N LEU A 599 -14.30 13.17 28.73
CA LEU A 599 -13.04 12.80 29.34
C LEU A 599 -13.33 11.96 30.58
N GLY A 600 -13.03 10.66 30.55
CA GLY A 600 -13.17 9.80 31.73
C GLY A 600 -12.19 10.16 32.86
N PRO A 601 -12.41 9.67 34.09
CA PRO A 601 -11.66 10.08 35.28
C PRO A 601 -10.12 10.01 35.14
N SER A 602 -9.61 8.97 34.46
CA SER A 602 -8.18 8.77 34.24
C SER A 602 -7.51 9.83 33.36
N LEU A 603 -8.27 10.46 32.45
CA LEU A 603 -7.81 11.58 31.64
C LEU A 603 -7.91 12.89 32.42
N VAL A 604 -9.05 13.10 33.09
CA VAL A 604 -9.34 14.27 33.93
C VAL A 604 -8.30 14.48 35.04
N ALA A 605 -7.84 13.40 35.68
CA ALA A 605 -6.81 13.45 36.73
C ALA A 605 -5.43 14.03 36.27
N ARG A 606 -5.26 14.35 34.99
CA ARG A 606 -4.03 14.90 34.40
C ARG A 606 -4.22 16.28 33.76
N LEU A 607 -5.39 16.89 33.92
CA LEU A 607 -5.79 18.12 33.23
C LEU A 607 -6.05 19.26 34.22
N ASP A 608 -5.69 20.47 33.81
CA ASP A 608 -6.09 21.68 34.53
C ASP A 608 -7.52 22.05 34.13
N ARG A 609 -8.43 22.01 35.11
CA ARG A 609 -9.82 22.40 34.94
C ARG A 609 -9.95 23.86 34.48
N SER A 610 -9.14 24.75 35.05
CA SER A 610 -9.22 26.19 34.78
C SER A 610 -8.80 26.52 33.34
N ALA A 611 -7.84 25.79 32.79
CA ALA A 611 -7.45 25.92 31.38
C ALA A 611 -8.56 25.48 30.42
N LEU A 612 -9.33 24.44 30.78
CA LEU A 612 -10.48 23.96 29.99
C LEU A 612 -11.71 24.87 30.13
N GLU A 613 -11.98 25.42 31.32
CA GLU A 613 -13.04 26.41 31.56
C GLU A 613 -12.77 27.75 30.85
N ALA A 614 -11.51 28.06 30.51
CA ALA A 614 -11.15 29.24 29.73
C ALA A 614 -11.51 29.13 28.24
N VAL A 615 -11.77 27.92 27.72
CA VAL A 615 -12.06 27.66 26.30
C VAL A 615 -13.43 27.00 26.06
N GLY A 616 -14.13 26.57 27.12
CA GLY A 616 -15.41 25.90 27.00
C GLY A 616 -16.17 25.79 28.32
N THR A 617 -17.32 25.11 28.26
CA THR A 617 -18.12 24.79 29.44
C THR A 617 -17.85 23.34 29.86
N ILE A 618 -17.82 23.08 31.17
CA ILE A 618 -17.57 21.75 31.74
C ILE A 618 -18.76 21.29 32.57
N GLU A 619 -19.33 20.15 32.21
CA GLU A 619 -20.30 19.41 33.01
C GLU A 619 -19.59 18.21 33.66
N GLU A 620 -19.68 18.06 34.98
CA GLU A 620 -19.01 16.97 35.72
C GLU A 620 -19.98 15.82 36.01
N HIS A 621 -19.53 14.59 35.75
CA HIS A 621 -20.31 13.37 35.93
C HIS A 621 -19.39 12.23 36.35
N ASP A 622 -19.68 11.54 37.45
CA ASP A 622 -18.97 10.32 37.88
C ASP A 622 -17.43 10.45 37.92
N GLY A 623 -16.93 11.66 38.23
CA GLY A 623 -15.50 12.00 38.26
C GLY A 623 -14.84 12.26 36.90
N GLY A 624 -15.60 12.20 35.80
CA GLY A 624 -15.18 12.63 34.46
C GLY A 624 -15.84 13.95 34.05
N TRP A 625 -15.36 14.53 32.95
CA TRP A 625 -15.77 15.85 32.45
C TRP A 625 -16.32 15.74 31.03
N LEU A 626 -17.52 16.29 30.81
CA LEU A 626 -18.06 16.59 29.49
C LEU A 626 -17.76 18.05 29.17
N VAL A 627 -16.82 18.29 28.26
CA VAL A 627 -16.41 19.62 27.83
C VAL A 627 -17.11 19.98 26.52
N ARG A 628 -17.74 21.14 26.48
CA ARG A 628 -18.36 21.70 25.27
C ARG A 628 -17.65 23.00 24.87
N THR A 629 -17.11 23.02 23.66
CA THR A 629 -16.31 24.12 23.09
C THR A 629 -16.84 24.51 21.71
N SER A 630 -16.55 25.73 21.27
CA SER A 630 -16.75 26.12 19.88
C SER A 630 -15.53 25.72 19.02
N ARG A 631 -15.71 25.71 17.69
CA ARG A 631 -14.67 25.25 16.73
C ARG A 631 -13.59 26.30 16.47
N ASP A 632 -13.83 27.56 16.79
CA ASP A 632 -12.87 28.68 16.65
C ASP A 632 -11.78 28.69 17.75
N VAL A 633 -12.05 28.13 18.93
CA VAL A 633 -11.08 28.03 20.04
C VAL A 633 -10.41 26.65 20.15
N ILE A 634 -10.58 25.79 19.13
CA ILE A 634 -10.09 24.40 19.08
C ILE A 634 -8.56 24.28 19.27
N ASP A 635 -7.78 25.32 18.91
CA ASP A 635 -6.34 25.37 19.13
C ASP A 635 -6.00 25.51 20.62
N ALA A 636 -6.63 26.45 21.31
CA ALA A 636 -6.48 26.63 22.74
C ALA A 636 -7.04 25.43 23.53
N PHE A 637 -8.07 24.77 23.01
CA PHE A 637 -8.58 23.50 23.56
C PHE A 637 -7.56 22.36 23.42
N GLU A 638 -6.88 22.23 22.28
CA GLU A 638 -5.80 21.25 22.14
C GLU A 638 -4.58 21.57 23.03
N GLU A 639 -4.28 22.85 23.26
CA GLU A 639 -3.24 23.26 24.22
C GLU A 639 -3.63 22.91 25.67
N ALA A 640 -4.88 23.16 26.08
CA ALA A 640 -5.40 22.72 27.38
C ALA A 640 -5.43 21.18 27.53
N LEU A 641 -5.67 20.45 26.43
CA LEU A 641 -5.63 18.99 26.37
C LEU A 641 -4.23 18.40 26.16
N ALA A 642 -3.18 19.21 25.96
CA ALA A 642 -1.84 18.72 25.65
C ALA A 642 -1.33 17.62 26.62
N PRO A 643 -1.58 17.66 27.95
CA PRO A 643 -1.18 16.59 28.86
C PRO A 643 -1.78 15.22 28.57
N VAL A 644 -2.88 15.11 27.80
CA VAL A 644 -3.55 13.86 27.40
C VAL A 644 -3.60 13.62 25.89
N LEU A 645 -2.93 14.46 25.08
CA LEU A 645 -2.72 14.21 23.65
C LEU A 645 -1.33 13.60 23.45
N PRO A 646 -1.21 12.38 22.88
CA PRO A 646 0.09 11.70 22.75
C PRO A 646 0.99 12.42 21.73
N SER A 647 2.30 12.43 21.98
CA SER A 647 3.29 12.76 20.95
C SER A 647 3.56 11.57 20.02
N HIS A 648 4.12 11.84 18.83
CA HIS A 648 4.59 10.79 17.91
C HIS A 648 5.60 9.82 18.58
N LEU A 649 6.46 10.32 19.47
CA LEU A 649 7.41 9.48 20.20
C LEU A 649 6.70 8.54 21.18
N GLU A 650 5.76 9.04 21.98
CA GLU A 650 5.00 8.21 22.93
C GLU A 650 4.10 7.19 22.20
N ALA A 651 3.54 7.55 21.04
CA ALA A 651 2.76 6.64 20.21
C ALA A 651 3.63 5.52 19.62
N ARG A 652 4.84 5.86 19.17
CA ARG A 652 5.84 4.91 18.69
C ARG A 652 6.32 3.99 19.81
N GLU A 653 6.61 4.52 20.99
CA GLU A 653 7.01 3.74 22.17
C GLU A 653 5.90 2.78 22.62
N ALA A 654 4.66 3.25 22.71
CA ALA A 654 3.51 2.40 23.04
C ALA A 654 3.27 1.30 21.97
N SER A 655 3.43 1.63 20.69
CA SER A 655 3.34 0.66 19.60
C SER A 655 4.49 -0.36 19.66
N GLN A 656 5.72 0.07 19.97
CA GLN A 656 6.85 -0.84 20.16
C GLN A 656 6.67 -1.75 21.39
N ALA A 657 6.14 -1.22 22.50
CA ALA A 657 5.78 -2.02 23.67
C ALA A 657 4.71 -3.06 23.33
N PHE A 658 3.66 -2.65 22.59
CA PHE A 658 2.62 -3.54 22.08
C PHE A 658 3.17 -4.61 21.11
N TYR A 659 4.19 -4.31 20.30
CA TYR A 659 4.80 -5.30 19.40
C TYR A 659 5.76 -6.26 20.08
N ARG A 660 6.32 -5.91 21.25
CA ARG A 660 7.19 -6.75 22.09
C ARG A 660 6.43 -7.67 23.04
N ALA A 661 5.15 -7.38 23.27
CA ALA A 661 4.21 -8.21 24.02
C ALA A 661 3.39 -9.10 23.06
#